data_AF-A0A835NVX7-F1
#
_entry.id   AF-A0A835NVX7-F1
#
_cell.length_a   1.000
_cell.length_b   1.000
_cell.length_c   1.000
_cell.angle_alpha   90.00
_cell.angle_beta   90.00
_cell.angle_gamma   90.00
#
_symmetry.space_group_name_H-M   'P 1'
#
loop_
_entity.id
_entity.type
_entity.pdbx_description
1 polymer ?
#
loop_
_entity_poly.entity_id
_entity_poly.type
_entity_poly.pdbx_seq_one_letter_code
_entity_poly.pdbx_strand_id
1 'polypeptide(L)'
;IWGLCKVSRTPDGKRWGSQAVPGWQDLAHLEMAWHTLARLSWGLLGPRQQRNHRGKPVGKVNCKNMKQDCPVPACPRATLLPGHCCHTCPKGPPEKSPALRFDTFEYFQDKEDELDKPYNDRSYLSSEGLARDDARTEFVALLTSGPEPWHPTSSAVAKARFTLLRSSLLFSISYERLGRPSRVRFSDPEGNVLFEHPVQKSAAPEDGMLCGMWRTVSKANVQLLRGEQLRVSLITRAQPSGEVHGHILKHRALFAETFGAILTSLDPLHLGAGGMAMLTLSDTENNLHFILMARGLLEPGARESPWVPLRVRILHQGQTLREVHANITVEDPDFAEVLDDLSAQELQWLVQGQLRIMAETEGRHARRLAGTITTRHSCDTIQSVLCGADALLPTKTGAVGSAKLALHENGTLEYQVSGGHPLPSRGSQVYLPPWHCPLAPHPQVQVVGTASEVVGITLETKPRRKSKRNILFDMTASYKDGLAWGAWQSLSARDAHMLLQNELFLNVATKDWAEGELRGQIISLPYSGLLARYTEMPVALAGQLVSPPVHSGAGGHAWLSLDEHCHLHYEISVAGLGRPNDGTVSAHIHGVAELGEMGTRPHQHKRLLKGFYSTEAQGVVKDLDADLLQHLAQGTAFLQVSTKAHPNGEMRGRVHIPNQCHAGGTRLAPGESLGQAELSESTRTRDLEQLKKDPNSCFFEGQHRAHGTRWAPDYDKKCSICSC
;
A
#
# COMPACT_ATOMS: atom_id res chain seq x y z
N ILE A 1 26.25 -28.36 56.29
CA ILE A 1 26.53 -28.63 57.73
C ILE A 1 25.99 -27.45 58.51
N TRP A 2 25.29 -27.75 59.61
CA TRP A 2 24.51 -26.96 60.59
C TRP A 2 24.70 -25.43 60.69
N GLY A 3 23.75 -24.61 61.16
CA GLY A 3 22.57 -24.89 61.97
C GLY A 3 21.78 -23.60 62.29
N LEU A 4 20.67 -23.80 63.01
CA LEU A 4 19.61 -22.86 63.40
C LEU A 4 20.06 -21.67 64.28
N CYS A 5 19.34 -20.54 64.18
CA CYS A 5 18.67 -19.92 65.34
C CYS A 5 17.67 -18.81 64.91
N LYS A 6 16.77 -18.46 65.83
CA LYS A 6 15.39 -17.96 65.66
C LYS A 6 15.20 -16.70 66.54
N VAL A 7 14.16 -15.88 66.26
CA VAL A 7 13.50 -14.89 67.18
C VAL A 7 14.27 -13.55 67.36
N SER A 8 13.73 -12.32 67.46
CA SER A 8 12.40 -11.72 67.77
C SER A 8 12.28 -10.25 67.31
N ARG A 9 11.02 -9.81 67.25
CA ARG A 9 10.40 -8.48 67.13
C ARG A 9 11.01 -7.27 67.89
N THR A 10 11.05 -6.12 67.16
CA THR A 10 10.57 -4.72 67.44
C THR A 10 10.95 -4.01 68.77
N PRO A 11 10.68 -2.70 69.00
CA PRO A 11 10.06 -1.64 68.18
C PRO A 11 10.80 -0.27 68.25
N ASP A 12 10.15 0.77 67.73
CA ASP A 12 10.36 2.20 68.00
C ASP A 12 11.60 2.84 67.36
N GLY A 13 11.48 3.83 66.47
CA GLY A 13 10.57 4.96 66.53
C GLY A 13 11.41 6.19 66.84
N LYS A 14 11.87 6.90 65.79
CA LYS A 14 11.98 8.36 65.74
C LYS A 14 12.57 8.84 64.41
N ARG A 15 11.89 9.86 63.88
CA ARG A 15 12.23 10.71 62.74
C ARG A 15 13.33 11.72 63.16
N TRP A 16 13.57 12.73 62.31
CA TRP A 16 14.53 13.85 62.34
C TRP A 16 15.75 13.54 61.47
N GLY A 17 15.96 14.17 60.29
CA GLY A 17 15.98 15.61 60.02
C GLY A 17 17.29 16.17 60.61
N SER A 18 18.23 16.81 59.91
CA SER A 18 18.18 17.58 58.67
C SER A 18 19.64 17.84 58.21
N GLN A 19 19.81 18.07 56.91
CA GLN A 19 20.78 18.96 56.23
C GLN A 19 22.00 19.52 57.00
N ALA A 20 23.20 19.41 56.41
CA ALA A 20 23.87 20.54 55.72
C ALA A 20 25.25 20.13 55.14
N VAL A 21 25.41 20.49 53.87
CA VAL A 21 26.60 20.61 52.97
C VAL A 21 27.52 21.75 53.50
N PRO A 22 28.81 22.00 53.13
CA PRO A 22 29.66 21.64 51.96
C PRO A 22 31.03 21.02 52.33
N GLY A 23 31.78 20.31 51.47
CA GLY A 23 32.28 20.71 50.14
C GLY A 23 33.71 21.25 50.27
N TRP A 24 34.71 20.36 50.26
CA TRP A 24 36.12 20.70 49.99
C TRP A 24 36.66 19.73 48.94
N GLN A 25 37.23 20.34 47.91
CA GLN A 25 37.88 19.74 46.75
C GLN A 25 39.23 19.11 47.15
N ASP A 26 39.76 18.31 46.22
CA ASP A 26 41.13 17.78 46.16
C ASP A 26 41.40 16.40 46.77
N LEU A 27 40.77 15.38 46.19
CA LEU A 27 41.37 14.03 46.06
C LEU A 27 41.25 13.50 44.61
N ALA A 28 41.42 14.39 43.62
CA ALA A 28 41.40 14.08 42.19
C ALA A 28 42.66 13.33 41.68
N HIS A 29 43.52 12.81 42.55
CA HIS A 29 44.77 12.15 42.13
C HIS A 29 45.00 10.73 42.68
N LEU A 30 44.00 10.10 43.33
CA LEU A 30 44.13 8.74 43.87
C LEU A 30 43.10 7.70 43.38
N GLU A 31 42.05 8.08 42.64
CA GLU A 31 41.13 7.09 42.03
C GLU A 31 41.55 6.60 40.63
N MET A 32 42.49 7.27 39.96
CA MET A 32 43.02 6.80 38.67
C MET A 32 43.96 5.58 38.78
N ALA A 33 44.48 5.26 39.98
CA ALA A 33 45.34 4.09 40.19
C ALA A 33 44.56 2.79 40.46
N TRP A 34 43.33 2.87 40.97
CA TRP A 34 42.49 1.68 41.22
C TRP A 34 41.69 1.23 39.99
N HIS A 35 41.28 2.15 39.12
CA HIS A 35 40.58 1.81 37.89
C HIS A 35 41.47 1.18 36.80
N THR A 36 42.79 1.35 36.89
CA THR A 36 43.74 0.78 35.92
C THR A 36 44.14 -0.67 36.28
N LEU A 37 44.15 -1.03 37.57
CA LEU A 37 44.38 -2.41 38.01
C LEU A 37 43.12 -3.29 37.98
N ALA A 38 41.92 -2.71 38.12
CA ALA A 38 40.67 -3.45 37.88
C ALA A 38 40.38 -3.69 36.39
N ARG A 39 40.99 -2.92 35.48
CA ARG A 39 40.91 -3.13 34.01
C ARG A 39 41.86 -4.21 33.48
N LEU A 40 42.87 -4.63 34.26
CA LEU A 40 43.77 -5.73 33.87
C LEU A 40 43.31 -7.12 34.36
N SER A 41 42.30 -7.22 35.22
CA SER A 41 41.72 -8.51 35.64
C SER A 41 40.35 -8.82 35.04
N TRP A 42 39.68 -7.85 34.42
CA TRP A 42 38.42 -8.05 33.66
C TRP A 42 38.58 -7.96 32.14
N GLY A 43 39.82 -7.96 31.64
CA GLY A 43 40.15 -8.03 30.21
C GLY A 43 40.39 -9.45 29.66
N LEU A 44 40.21 -10.50 30.46
CA LEU A 44 40.54 -11.89 30.09
C LEU A 44 39.45 -12.92 30.44
N LEU A 45 38.17 -12.55 30.30
CA LEU A 45 37.07 -13.52 30.22
C LEU A 45 36.15 -13.16 29.03
N GLY A 46 36.71 -13.26 27.82
CA GLY A 46 35.90 -13.48 26.63
C GLY A 46 35.11 -14.78 26.76
N PRO A 47 34.01 -14.97 25.99
CA PRO A 47 33.18 -16.16 26.08
C PRO A 47 34.04 -17.39 25.80
N ARG A 48 34.22 -18.26 26.81
CA ARG A 48 34.96 -19.52 26.64
C ARG A 48 34.32 -20.31 25.48
N GLN A 49 35.10 -20.60 24.44
CA GLN A 49 34.68 -21.53 23.40
C GLN A 49 34.42 -22.89 24.04
N GLN A 50 33.18 -23.37 24.00
CA GLN A 50 32.89 -24.77 24.27
C GLN A 50 33.41 -25.58 23.07
N ARG A 51 34.53 -26.29 23.28
CA ARG A 51 35.10 -27.24 22.32
C ARG A 51 34.75 -28.64 22.78
N ASN A 52 34.30 -29.49 21.84
CA ASN A 52 34.21 -30.92 22.10
C ASN A 52 35.61 -31.54 22.26
N HIS A 53 35.72 -32.77 22.76
CA HIS A 53 36.99 -33.51 22.98
C HIS A 53 37.92 -33.61 21.73
N ARG A 54 37.47 -33.17 20.54
CA ARG A 54 38.22 -33.14 19.27
C ARG A 54 38.42 -31.73 18.66
N GLY A 55 38.17 -30.64 19.41
CA GLY A 55 38.63 -29.29 19.05
C GLY A 55 37.85 -28.51 17.97
N LYS A 56 36.68 -28.96 17.51
CA LYS A 56 35.83 -28.21 16.56
C LYS A 56 34.88 -27.22 17.26
N PRO A 57 34.55 -26.05 16.66
CA PRO A 57 33.59 -25.08 17.22
C PRO A 57 32.17 -25.64 17.17
N VAL A 58 31.40 -25.44 18.24
CA VAL A 58 29.99 -25.85 18.39
C VAL A 58 29.09 -24.60 18.36
N GLY A 59 27.85 -24.72 17.89
CA GLY A 59 26.86 -23.64 17.87
C GLY A 59 26.74 -22.90 19.21
N LYS A 60 26.70 -21.56 19.16
CA LYS A 60 26.76 -20.68 20.34
C LYS A 60 25.38 -20.20 20.74
N VAL A 61 25.01 -20.41 22.00
CA VAL A 61 23.78 -19.87 22.58
C VAL A 61 24.02 -18.44 23.05
N ASN A 62 23.13 -17.52 22.68
CA ASN A 62 23.09 -16.18 23.24
C ASN A 62 21.76 -15.92 23.93
N CYS A 63 21.80 -15.67 25.24
CA CYS A 63 20.62 -15.37 26.06
C CYS A 63 20.64 -13.90 26.47
N LYS A 64 19.56 -13.18 26.19
CA LYS A 64 19.40 -11.77 26.56
C LYS A 64 18.30 -11.64 27.62
N ASN A 65 18.59 -10.94 28.71
CA ASN A 65 17.61 -10.63 29.75
C ASN A 65 16.96 -9.26 29.47
N MET A 66 15.65 -9.24 29.27
CA MET A 66 14.89 -8.05 28.89
C MET A 66 14.64 -7.09 30.06
N LYS A 67 14.94 -7.47 31.31
CA LYS A 67 14.80 -6.58 32.49
C LYS A 67 15.74 -5.38 32.46
N GLN A 68 16.89 -5.50 31.79
CA GLN A 68 17.90 -4.44 31.69
C GLN A 68 17.59 -3.42 30.58
N ASP A 69 16.71 -3.78 29.64
CA ASP A 69 16.27 -2.89 28.55
C ASP A 69 14.94 -2.18 28.89
N CYS A 70 14.45 -2.31 30.13
CA CYS A 70 13.19 -1.70 30.53
C CYS A 70 13.31 -0.17 30.60
N PRO A 71 12.37 0.59 30.02
CA PRO A 71 12.35 2.05 30.11
C PRO A 71 12.15 2.50 31.57
N VAL A 72 12.83 3.57 31.99
CA VAL A 72 12.72 4.12 33.34
C VAL A 72 11.33 4.76 33.53
N PRO A 73 10.49 4.26 34.46
CA PRO A 73 9.16 4.80 34.65
C PRO A 73 9.20 6.18 35.33
N ALA A 74 8.46 7.15 34.79
CA ALA A 74 8.43 8.54 35.26
C ALA A 74 7.64 8.77 36.58
N CYS A 75 7.29 7.72 37.32
CA CYS A 75 6.48 7.81 38.53
C CYS A 75 7.24 7.32 39.79
N PRO A 76 7.00 7.93 40.96
CA PRO A 76 7.70 7.59 42.20
C PRO A 76 7.31 6.23 42.81
N ARG A 77 6.24 5.58 42.30
CA ARG A 77 5.77 4.25 42.77
C ARG A 77 5.45 3.33 41.59
N ALA A 78 6.47 2.92 40.86
CA ALA A 78 6.34 1.96 39.77
C ALA A 78 6.26 0.52 40.31
N THR A 79 5.19 -0.21 39.99
CA THR A 79 4.94 -1.57 40.49
C THR A 79 5.11 -2.60 39.37
N LEU A 80 5.77 -3.72 39.66
CA LEU A 80 5.92 -4.85 38.75
C LEU A 80 4.66 -5.73 38.80
N LEU A 81 3.94 -5.85 37.68
CA LEU A 81 2.76 -6.70 37.61
C LEU A 81 3.14 -8.19 37.48
N PRO A 82 2.35 -9.13 38.00
CA PRO A 82 2.59 -10.56 37.83
C PRO A 82 2.68 -10.93 36.35
N GLY A 83 3.75 -11.61 35.95
CA GLY A 83 3.96 -12.04 34.55
C GLY A 83 4.59 -10.99 33.62
N HIS A 84 4.89 -9.78 34.11
CA HIS A 84 5.52 -8.73 33.31
C HIS A 84 6.98 -8.50 33.75
N CYS A 85 7.84 -8.08 32.82
CA CYS A 85 9.27 -7.93 33.07
C CYS A 85 9.70 -6.50 33.41
N CYS A 86 8.88 -5.49 33.09
CA CYS A 86 9.15 -4.07 33.36
C CYS A 86 8.15 -3.48 34.36
N HIS A 87 8.61 -2.54 35.18
CA HIS A 87 7.76 -1.82 36.13
C HIS A 87 6.77 -0.90 35.41
N THR A 88 5.53 -0.90 35.86
CA THR A 88 4.45 -0.08 35.29
C THR A 88 3.83 0.80 36.36
N CYS A 89 3.47 2.03 36.01
CA CYS A 89 2.79 2.94 36.93
C CYS A 89 1.31 2.52 37.09
N PRO A 90 0.78 2.39 38.32
CA PRO A 90 -0.62 2.08 38.53
C PRO A 90 -1.51 3.25 38.07
N LYS A 91 -2.57 2.95 37.28
CA LYS A 91 -3.54 3.95 36.82
C LYS A 91 -4.60 4.21 37.89
N GLY A 92 -4.63 5.43 38.45
CA GLY A 92 -5.74 5.97 39.24
C GLY A 92 -6.65 6.90 38.40
N PRO A 93 -7.86 7.27 38.88
CA PRO A 93 -8.86 8.01 38.11
C PRO A 93 -8.54 9.52 37.99
N PRO A 94 -9.17 10.25 37.04
CA PRO A 94 -8.67 11.53 36.56
C PRO A 94 -9.19 12.71 37.39
N GLU A 95 -8.29 13.49 37.99
CA GLU A 95 -8.58 14.85 38.46
C GLU A 95 -7.93 15.90 37.54
N LYS A 96 -8.72 16.91 37.23
CA LYS A 96 -8.39 18.06 36.38
C LYS A 96 -7.54 19.07 37.14
N SER A 97 -6.48 19.58 36.50
CA SER A 97 -6.06 21.00 36.41
C SER A 97 -4.54 21.09 36.15
N PRO A 98 -3.97 22.28 35.88
CA PRO A 98 -4.11 23.05 34.66
C PRO A 98 -2.76 23.22 33.94
N ALA A 99 -2.80 23.80 32.74
CA ALA A 99 -1.64 24.07 31.90
C ALA A 99 -0.51 24.83 32.62
N LEU A 100 0.73 24.37 32.42
CA LEU A 100 1.93 25.19 32.56
C LEU A 100 2.82 24.98 31.33
N ARG A 101 3.21 26.12 30.78
CA ARG A 101 4.12 26.36 29.65
C ARG A 101 5.58 26.05 30.01
N PHE A 102 6.39 26.03 28.94
CA PHE A 102 7.86 26.04 28.84
C PHE A 102 8.52 24.64 28.80
N ASP A 103 9.48 24.34 27.92
CA ASP A 103 9.93 24.95 26.65
C ASP A 103 10.92 23.98 25.99
N THR A 104 11.19 24.20 24.71
CA THR A 104 12.46 23.88 24.04
C THR A 104 12.83 22.40 23.84
N PHE A 105 12.56 21.89 22.63
CA PHE A 105 13.61 21.21 21.87
C PHE A 105 13.50 21.59 20.40
N GLU A 106 14.55 22.25 19.95
CA GLU A 106 14.82 22.73 18.60
C GLU A 106 14.73 21.57 17.59
N TYR A 107 13.88 21.75 16.58
CA TYR A 107 14.09 21.14 15.28
C TYR A 107 14.63 22.25 14.39
N PHE A 108 15.85 22.06 13.89
CA PHE A 108 16.49 22.93 12.92
C PHE A 108 15.52 23.23 11.78
N GLN A 109 15.02 24.47 11.73
CA GLN A 109 14.50 25.07 10.53
C GLN A 109 15.70 25.62 9.78
N ASP A 110 16.13 24.93 8.73
CA ASP A 110 16.87 25.60 7.67
C ASP A 110 15.88 26.51 6.95
N LYS A 111 15.88 27.78 7.36
CA LYS A 111 15.41 28.90 6.55
C LYS A 111 16.64 29.55 5.92
N GLU A 112 16.76 29.40 4.61
CA GLU A 112 17.54 30.20 3.64
C GLU A 112 17.17 29.56 2.28
N ASP A 113 16.68 30.21 1.23
CA ASP A 113 16.61 31.60 0.82
C ASP A 113 15.33 31.74 -0.01
N GLU A 114 14.47 32.70 0.32
CA GLU A 114 13.24 33.00 -0.42
C GLU A 114 13.32 34.45 -0.93
N LEU A 115 14.22 34.67 -1.88
CA LEU A 115 14.25 35.83 -2.76
C LEU A 115 14.79 35.39 -4.12
N ASP A 116 13.83 35.11 -5.01
CA ASP A 116 13.89 35.00 -6.48
C ASP A 116 13.24 33.71 -6.99
N LYS A 117 11.91 33.73 -7.11
CA LYS A 117 11.20 32.86 -8.06
C LYS A 117 10.23 33.67 -8.91
N PRO A 118 10.25 33.51 -10.24
CA PRO A 118 9.48 34.34 -11.16
C PRO A 118 7.97 34.05 -11.08
N TYR A 119 7.25 35.04 -11.59
CA TYR A 119 5.84 35.40 -11.45
C TYR A 119 4.75 34.37 -11.86
N ASN A 120 5.05 33.08 -12.07
CA ASN A 120 4.09 32.10 -12.60
C ASN A 120 3.48 31.08 -11.61
N ASP A 121 3.75 31.19 -10.30
CA ASP A 121 3.28 30.19 -9.32
C ASP A 121 1.91 30.54 -8.67
N ARG A 122 1.14 31.47 -9.27
CA ARG A 122 -0.08 32.04 -8.64
C ARG A 122 -1.42 31.44 -9.10
N SER A 123 -1.43 30.51 -10.04
CA SER A 123 -2.66 29.81 -10.49
C SER A 123 -2.82 28.39 -9.92
N TYR A 124 -1.85 27.86 -9.18
CA TYR A 124 -1.87 26.50 -8.63
C TYR A 124 -2.71 26.34 -7.34
N LEU A 125 -3.31 27.42 -6.83
CA LEU A 125 -4.05 27.41 -5.57
C LEU A 125 -5.56 27.40 -5.81
N SER A 126 -6.12 26.27 -6.23
CA SER A 126 -7.57 25.98 -6.11
C SER A 126 -7.91 24.50 -5.89
N SER A 127 -6.95 23.67 -5.47
CA SER A 127 -7.20 22.27 -5.08
C SER A 127 -6.57 21.85 -3.74
N GLU A 128 -6.21 22.80 -2.87
CA GLU A 128 -5.92 22.54 -1.45
C GLU A 128 -7.20 22.37 -0.59
N GLY A 129 -8.25 21.76 -1.17
CA GLY A 129 -9.49 21.40 -0.47
C GLY A 129 -9.52 19.98 0.08
N LEU A 130 -8.50 19.17 -0.21
CA LEU A 130 -8.34 17.82 0.32
C LEU A 130 -6.90 17.63 0.81
N ALA A 131 -6.61 18.16 2.00
CA ALA A 131 -5.54 17.62 2.84
C ALA A 131 -5.89 16.14 3.17
N ARG A 132 -5.58 15.23 2.25
CA ARG A 132 -5.79 13.78 2.38
C ARG A 132 -4.48 13.07 2.02
N ASP A 133 -3.82 12.61 3.08
CA ASP A 133 -2.69 11.67 3.13
C ASP A 133 -1.28 12.29 3.06
N ASP A 134 -0.84 12.84 4.19
CA ASP A 134 0.54 13.25 4.54
C ASP A 134 1.59 12.10 4.44
N ALA A 135 1.21 10.95 3.84
CA ALA A 135 1.97 9.71 3.73
C ALA A 135 2.17 9.22 2.28
N ARG A 136 1.63 9.92 1.27
CA ARG A 136 1.80 9.59 -0.16
C ARG A 136 2.75 10.56 -0.83
N THR A 137 3.76 10.05 -1.53
CA THR A 137 4.66 10.87 -2.34
C THR A 137 4.82 10.24 -3.71
N GLU A 138 4.67 11.03 -4.76
CA GLU A 138 4.73 10.56 -6.14
C GLU A 138 6.02 11.00 -6.83
N PHE A 139 6.53 10.11 -7.69
CA PHE A 139 7.76 10.31 -8.45
C PHE A 139 7.56 9.80 -9.87
N VAL A 140 8.41 10.26 -10.78
CA VAL A 140 8.44 9.83 -12.18
C VAL A 140 9.87 9.52 -12.61
N ALA A 141 10.01 8.72 -13.66
CA ALA A 141 11.27 8.58 -14.38
C ALA A 141 11.00 8.44 -15.88
N LEU A 142 11.76 9.21 -16.68
CA LEU A 142 11.93 8.97 -18.09
C LEU A 142 13.11 8.00 -18.28
N LEU A 143 12.82 6.85 -18.89
CA LEU A 143 13.78 5.78 -19.16
C LEU A 143 14.12 5.79 -20.65
N THR A 144 15.39 5.97 -20.98
CA THR A 144 15.93 5.88 -22.34
C THR A 144 17.19 5.02 -22.34
N SER A 145 17.66 4.58 -23.51
CA SER A 145 18.94 3.89 -23.63
C SER A 145 20.08 4.91 -23.82
N GLY A 146 20.72 5.40 -22.74
CA GLY A 146 22.00 6.14 -22.78
C GLY A 146 22.02 7.54 -22.11
N PRO A 147 23.22 8.15 -21.94
CA PRO A 147 24.45 7.61 -21.32
C PRO A 147 24.38 7.75 -19.77
N GLU A 148 25.14 7.11 -18.88
CA GLU A 148 26.42 6.38 -18.82
C GLU A 148 26.25 4.94 -18.28
N PRO A 149 27.23 4.01 -18.46
CA PRO A 149 28.49 4.12 -19.24
C PRO A 149 28.43 3.49 -20.64
N TRP A 150 27.24 3.12 -21.14
CA TRP A 150 27.08 2.36 -22.39
C TRP A 150 26.60 3.24 -23.56
N HIS A 151 27.04 2.91 -24.78
CA HIS A 151 26.52 3.52 -26.02
C HIS A 151 25.02 3.21 -26.17
N PRO A 152 24.19 4.13 -26.70
CA PRO A 152 22.76 3.90 -26.85
C PRO A 152 22.51 2.68 -27.74
N THR A 153 21.85 1.66 -27.20
CA THR A 153 21.65 0.35 -27.85
C THR A 153 20.28 0.19 -28.50
N SER A 154 19.36 1.13 -28.24
CA SER A 154 17.93 0.97 -28.54
C SER A 154 17.27 2.32 -28.86
N SER A 155 16.08 2.28 -29.46
CA SER A 155 15.17 3.44 -29.55
C SER A 155 14.01 3.32 -28.55
N ALA A 156 14.15 2.42 -27.57
CA ALA A 156 13.16 2.18 -26.54
C ALA A 156 13.02 3.36 -25.59
N VAL A 157 11.78 3.64 -25.20
CA VAL A 157 11.45 4.70 -24.26
C VAL A 157 10.43 4.15 -23.27
N ALA A 158 10.61 4.45 -22.00
CA ALA A 158 9.61 4.09 -21.00
C ALA A 158 9.35 5.25 -20.03
N LYS A 159 8.10 5.33 -19.60
CA LYS A 159 7.63 6.25 -18.57
C LYS A 159 7.29 5.43 -17.33
N ALA A 160 7.96 5.72 -16.22
CA ALA A 160 7.68 5.07 -14.95
C ALA A 160 7.09 6.07 -13.96
N ARG A 161 5.99 5.68 -13.31
CA ARG A 161 5.38 6.39 -12.17
C ARG A 161 5.59 5.58 -10.92
N PHE A 162 5.96 6.25 -9.84
CA PHE A 162 6.17 5.64 -8.53
C PHE A 162 5.33 6.34 -7.47
N THR A 163 4.75 5.54 -6.58
CA THR A 163 4.01 6.05 -5.42
C THR A 163 4.63 5.45 -4.17
N LEU A 164 5.26 6.28 -3.36
CA LEU A 164 5.71 5.90 -2.02
C LEU A 164 4.52 6.01 -1.07
N LEU A 165 4.04 4.87 -0.60
CA LEU A 165 3.01 4.78 0.43
C LEU A 165 3.61 4.10 1.66
N ARG A 166 3.78 4.88 2.74
CA ARG A 166 4.45 4.44 3.98
C ARG A 166 5.90 3.97 3.72
N SER A 167 6.14 2.67 3.72
CA SER A 167 7.44 2.04 3.44
C SER A 167 7.38 1.10 2.22
N SER A 168 6.36 1.23 1.38
CA SER A 168 6.24 0.47 0.14
C SER A 168 6.29 1.43 -1.04
N LEU A 169 7.17 1.13 -2.01
CA LEU A 169 7.26 1.88 -3.26
C LEU A 169 6.52 1.09 -4.34
N LEU A 170 5.39 1.62 -4.78
CA LEU A 170 4.59 1.09 -5.87
C LEU A 170 5.11 1.66 -7.17
N PHE A 171 5.07 0.88 -8.25
CA PHE A 171 5.45 1.39 -9.56
C PHE A 171 4.58 0.84 -10.68
N SER A 172 4.35 1.71 -11.65
CA SER A 172 3.71 1.43 -12.93
C SER A 172 4.61 1.95 -14.04
N ILE A 173 4.95 1.11 -15.01
CA ILE A 173 5.92 1.45 -16.06
C ILE A 173 5.32 1.11 -17.41
N SER A 174 5.05 2.13 -18.21
CA SER A 174 4.62 2.01 -19.60
C SER A 174 5.83 2.14 -20.51
N TYR A 175 5.92 1.32 -21.55
CA TYR A 175 7.08 1.31 -22.44
C TYR A 175 6.70 1.14 -23.91
N GLU A 176 7.45 1.80 -24.78
CA GLU A 176 7.34 1.69 -26.23
C GLU A 176 8.66 1.24 -26.85
N ARG A 177 8.56 0.52 -27.98
CA ARG A 177 9.69 0.00 -28.77
C ARG A 177 10.71 -0.82 -27.96
N LEU A 178 10.27 -1.44 -26.87
CA LEU A 178 11.08 -2.29 -26.01
C LEU A 178 10.53 -3.73 -26.03
N GLY A 179 11.41 -4.71 -26.18
CA GLY A 179 11.03 -6.11 -26.01
C GLY A 179 10.60 -6.39 -24.56
N ARG A 180 9.71 -7.36 -24.33
CA ARG A 180 9.14 -7.64 -23.01
C ARG A 180 10.22 -7.75 -21.92
N PRO A 181 10.23 -6.83 -20.92
CA PRO A 181 11.23 -6.86 -19.86
C PRO A 181 11.09 -8.11 -18.98
N SER A 182 12.23 -8.58 -18.49
CA SER A 182 12.34 -9.72 -17.58
C SER A 182 12.39 -9.29 -16.11
N ARG A 183 13.00 -8.14 -15.83
CA ARG A 183 13.20 -7.59 -14.49
C ARG A 183 13.16 -6.06 -14.50
N VAL A 184 12.73 -5.48 -13.40
CA VAL A 184 12.89 -4.07 -13.05
C VAL A 184 13.94 -3.98 -11.95
N ARG A 185 15.00 -3.19 -12.15
CA ARG A 185 16.11 -3.04 -11.20
C ARG A 185 16.19 -1.62 -10.68
N PHE A 186 16.34 -1.48 -9.38
CA PHE A 186 16.60 -0.24 -8.67
C PHE A 186 18.04 -0.22 -8.19
N SER A 187 18.74 0.87 -8.44
CA SER A 187 20.14 1.05 -8.04
C SER A 187 20.39 2.40 -7.39
N ASP A 188 21.46 2.46 -6.60
CA ASP A 188 21.99 3.71 -6.06
C ASP A 188 22.75 4.52 -7.15
N PRO A 189 23.24 5.73 -6.83
CA PRO A 189 24.09 6.51 -7.73
C PRO A 189 25.38 5.80 -8.13
N GLU A 190 25.92 4.89 -7.32
CA GLU A 190 27.14 4.15 -7.62
C GLU A 190 26.89 2.95 -8.55
N GLY A 191 25.62 2.60 -8.80
CA GLY A 191 25.21 1.49 -9.64
C GLY A 191 25.04 0.16 -8.89
N ASN A 192 25.14 0.15 -7.56
CA ASN A 192 24.84 -1.03 -6.76
C ASN A 192 23.35 -1.32 -6.77
N VAL A 193 23.02 -2.60 -6.91
CA VAL A 193 21.62 -3.05 -6.95
C VAL A 193 21.03 -3.04 -5.55
N LEU A 194 19.99 -2.23 -5.35
CA LEU A 194 19.26 -2.16 -4.10
C LEU A 194 18.04 -3.10 -4.08
N PHE A 195 17.42 -3.32 -5.25
CA PHE A 195 16.25 -4.19 -5.40
C PHE A 195 16.06 -4.62 -6.86
N GLU A 196 15.59 -5.86 -7.06
CA GLU A 196 15.12 -6.36 -8.36
C GLU A 196 13.71 -6.95 -8.22
N HIS A 197 12.84 -6.61 -9.17
CA HIS A 197 11.51 -7.17 -9.28
C HIS A 197 11.40 -8.04 -10.55
N PRO A 198 11.06 -9.33 -10.45
CA PRO A 198 10.83 -10.18 -11.61
C PRO A 198 9.50 -9.83 -12.28
N VAL A 199 9.52 -9.65 -13.60
CA VAL A 199 8.31 -9.44 -14.39
C VAL A 199 7.64 -10.80 -14.61
N GLN A 200 6.56 -11.08 -13.86
CA GLN A 200 5.81 -12.33 -14.01
C GLN A 200 4.99 -12.34 -15.32
N LYS A 201 4.87 -13.51 -15.97
CA LYS A 201 4.20 -13.64 -17.26
C LYS A 201 2.69 -13.34 -17.23
N SER A 202 2.04 -13.47 -16.07
CA SER A 202 0.59 -13.46 -15.90
C SER A 202 0.01 -12.22 -15.20
N ALA A 203 0.85 -11.25 -14.81
CA ALA A 203 0.45 -10.18 -13.88
C ALA A 203 0.13 -8.82 -14.53
N ALA A 204 0.44 -8.62 -15.82
CA ALA A 204 0.10 -7.38 -16.53
C ALA A 204 -1.23 -7.58 -17.29
N PRO A 205 -2.26 -6.75 -17.03
CA PRO A 205 -3.54 -6.84 -17.74
C PRO A 205 -3.44 -6.49 -19.23
N GLU A 206 -2.41 -5.74 -19.64
CA GLU A 206 -2.27 -5.21 -21.00
C GLU A 206 -0.81 -5.26 -21.50
N ASP A 207 -0.63 -5.47 -22.80
CA ASP A 207 0.67 -5.44 -23.47
C ASP A 207 1.25 -4.01 -23.37
N GLY A 208 2.50 -3.86 -22.89
CA GLY A 208 3.18 -2.56 -22.82
C GLY A 208 3.19 -1.86 -21.45
N MET A 209 2.55 -2.43 -20.42
CA MET A 209 2.64 -1.95 -19.03
C MET A 209 3.24 -3.00 -18.08
N LEU A 210 4.02 -2.54 -17.10
CA LEU A 210 4.51 -3.32 -15.97
C LEU A 210 4.01 -2.74 -14.65
N CYS A 211 3.52 -3.62 -13.78
CA CYS A 211 3.09 -3.29 -12.43
C CYS A 211 3.96 -4.01 -11.40
N GLY A 212 4.33 -3.33 -10.32
CA GLY A 212 5.08 -3.96 -9.25
C GLY A 212 5.16 -3.13 -7.99
N MET A 213 5.77 -3.72 -6.97
CA MET A 213 5.95 -3.08 -5.67
C MET A 213 7.25 -3.55 -5.01
N TRP A 214 7.99 -2.60 -4.43
CA TRP A 214 9.05 -2.85 -3.49
C TRP A 214 8.52 -2.68 -2.06
N ARG A 215 8.32 -3.79 -1.36
CA ARG A 215 7.87 -3.80 0.04
C ARG A 215 9.03 -3.55 1.00
N THR A 216 8.76 -2.82 2.08
CA THR A 216 9.72 -2.59 3.18
C THR A 216 10.99 -1.88 2.69
N VAL A 217 10.82 -0.79 1.97
CA VAL A 217 11.91 0.11 1.57
C VAL A 217 12.61 0.63 2.82
N SER A 218 13.93 0.47 2.89
CA SER A 218 14.73 0.91 4.03
C SER A 218 14.69 2.44 4.17
N LYS A 219 14.90 2.96 5.39
CA LYS A 219 14.95 4.42 5.60
C LYS A 219 16.03 5.08 4.74
N ALA A 220 17.18 4.44 4.56
CA ALA A 220 18.26 4.93 3.70
C ALA A 220 17.80 5.06 2.24
N ASN A 221 17.13 4.05 1.70
CA ASN A 221 16.63 4.07 0.32
C ASN A 221 15.50 5.09 0.14
N VAL A 222 14.66 5.32 1.16
CA VAL A 222 13.66 6.41 1.13
C VAL A 222 14.34 7.79 1.07
N GLN A 223 15.48 7.98 1.74
CA GLN A 223 16.22 9.24 1.62
C GLN A 223 16.85 9.41 0.24
N LEU A 224 17.42 8.36 -0.34
CA LEU A 224 17.90 8.39 -1.74
C LEU A 224 16.76 8.71 -2.72
N LEU A 225 15.56 8.18 -2.50
CA LEU A 225 14.39 8.48 -3.32
C LEU A 225 13.97 9.96 -3.19
N ARG A 226 13.93 10.49 -1.97
CA ARG A 226 13.56 11.90 -1.70
C ARG A 226 14.61 12.89 -2.21
N GLY A 227 15.88 12.48 -2.23
CA GLY A 227 16.99 13.23 -2.81
C GLY A 227 17.24 12.95 -4.29
N GLU A 228 16.30 12.30 -5.00
CA GLU A 228 16.34 12.05 -6.45
C GLU A 228 17.58 11.29 -6.97
N GLN A 229 18.17 10.48 -6.07
CA GLN A 229 19.42 9.76 -6.30
C GLN A 229 19.22 8.31 -6.75
N LEU A 230 18.00 7.77 -6.61
CA LEU A 230 17.70 6.42 -7.08
C LEU A 230 17.57 6.37 -8.60
N ARG A 231 18.09 5.29 -9.19
CA ARG A 231 17.90 4.96 -10.60
C ARG A 231 17.04 3.72 -10.76
N VAL A 232 16.28 3.69 -11.84
CA VAL A 232 15.51 2.53 -12.29
C VAL A 232 15.99 2.09 -13.67
N SER A 233 16.03 0.79 -13.91
CA SER A 233 16.37 0.21 -15.21
C SER A 233 15.48 -0.99 -15.56
N LEU A 234 15.15 -1.13 -16.84
CA LEU A 234 14.41 -2.27 -17.39
C LEU A 234 15.37 -3.22 -18.07
N ILE A 235 15.31 -4.49 -17.68
CA ILE A 235 16.25 -5.52 -18.14
C ILE A 235 15.53 -6.49 -19.08
N THR A 236 16.01 -6.59 -20.32
CA THR A 236 15.51 -7.56 -21.31
C THR A 236 16.43 -8.79 -21.37
N ARG A 237 15.97 -9.87 -22.01
CA ARG A 237 16.82 -11.05 -22.23
C ARG A 237 18.02 -10.75 -23.13
N ALA A 238 17.84 -9.81 -24.06
CA ALA A 238 18.89 -9.38 -24.98
C ALA A 238 19.94 -8.51 -24.26
N GLN A 239 19.54 -7.72 -23.26
CA GLN A 239 20.42 -6.79 -22.56
C GLN A 239 20.33 -6.98 -21.02
N PRO A 240 21.14 -7.89 -20.45
CA PRO A 240 21.11 -8.21 -19.01
C PRO A 240 21.64 -7.07 -18.10
N SER A 241 22.38 -6.12 -18.66
CA SER A 241 22.82 -4.90 -17.99
C SER A 241 21.70 -3.87 -17.78
N GLY A 242 20.57 -4.03 -18.47
CA GLY A 242 19.51 -3.02 -18.56
C GLY A 242 19.54 -2.34 -19.93
N GLU A 243 18.40 -2.33 -20.62
CA GLU A 243 18.26 -1.74 -21.96
C GLU A 243 17.89 -0.26 -21.89
N VAL A 244 17.00 0.12 -20.97
CA VAL A 244 16.62 1.51 -20.72
C VAL A 244 16.71 1.84 -19.24
N HIS A 245 17.14 3.07 -18.90
CA HIS A 245 17.38 3.51 -17.52
C HIS A 245 17.08 5.00 -17.33
N GLY A 246 16.85 5.41 -16.08
CA GLY A 246 16.39 6.75 -15.72
C GLY A 246 16.50 7.04 -14.23
N HIS A 247 16.56 8.32 -13.88
CA HIS A 247 16.54 8.79 -12.49
C HIS A 247 15.10 8.92 -12.02
N ILE A 248 14.86 8.58 -10.76
CA ILE A 248 13.56 8.76 -10.12
C ILE A 248 13.54 10.15 -9.48
N LEU A 249 12.67 11.03 -9.98
CA LEU A 249 12.58 12.44 -9.58
C LEU A 249 11.17 12.80 -9.15
N LYS A 250 11.03 13.81 -8.29
CA LYS A 250 9.75 14.27 -7.78
C LYS A 250 9.23 15.37 -8.70
N HIS A 251 8.02 15.20 -9.25
CA HIS A 251 7.43 16.19 -10.12
C HIS A 251 6.00 16.54 -9.74
N ARG A 252 5.69 17.84 -9.59
CA ARG A 252 4.37 18.31 -9.14
C ARG A 252 3.24 17.98 -10.12
N ALA A 253 3.51 18.00 -11.43
CA ALA A 253 2.49 17.73 -12.45
C ALA A 253 1.91 16.29 -12.41
N LEU A 254 2.55 15.36 -11.70
CA LEU A 254 2.09 13.97 -11.60
C LEU A 254 0.78 13.81 -10.83
N PHE A 255 0.51 14.69 -9.87
CA PHE A 255 -0.64 14.55 -8.98
C PHE A 255 -1.96 14.73 -9.75
N ALA A 256 -1.96 15.66 -10.71
CA ALA A 256 -3.14 16.03 -11.48
C ALA A 256 -3.14 15.43 -12.91
N GLU A 257 -2.14 14.61 -13.27
CA GLU A 257 -2.00 14.06 -14.62
C GLU A 257 -3.30 13.38 -15.06
N THR A 258 -3.85 13.82 -16.18
CA THR A 258 -5.09 13.30 -16.76
C THR A 258 -4.82 12.55 -18.06
N PHE A 259 -3.88 13.09 -18.85
CA PHE A 259 -3.42 12.49 -20.10
C PHE A 259 -1.91 12.42 -20.11
N GLY A 260 -1.37 11.49 -20.89
CA GLY A 260 0.06 11.31 -21.03
C GLY A 260 0.44 10.87 -22.44
N ALA A 261 1.71 10.99 -22.78
CA ALA A 261 2.28 10.43 -24.01
C ALA A 261 3.71 9.95 -23.77
N ILE A 262 4.09 8.81 -24.36
CA ILE A 262 5.49 8.40 -24.51
C ILE A 262 5.94 8.86 -25.89
N LEU A 263 7.07 9.57 -25.94
CA LEU A 263 7.59 10.13 -27.18
C LEU A 263 8.79 9.33 -27.65
N THR A 264 8.69 8.77 -28.85
CA THR A 264 9.76 8.02 -29.47
C THR A 264 10.34 8.79 -30.65
N SER A 265 11.61 8.56 -30.97
CA SER A 265 12.23 9.21 -32.13
C SER A 265 11.61 8.72 -33.43
N LEU A 266 11.34 9.66 -34.34
CA LEU A 266 10.89 9.33 -35.70
C LEU A 266 12.03 8.84 -36.58
N ASP A 267 13.27 9.20 -36.25
CA ASP A 267 14.45 8.73 -36.96
C ASP A 267 15.05 7.50 -36.26
N PRO A 268 15.11 6.33 -36.91
CA PRO A 268 15.67 5.12 -36.32
C PRO A 268 17.18 5.21 -36.01
N LEU A 269 17.90 6.19 -36.59
CA LEU A 269 19.32 6.43 -36.31
C LEU A 269 19.53 7.17 -34.98
N HIS A 270 18.49 7.81 -34.45
CA HIS A 270 18.54 8.60 -33.23
C HIS A 270 18.30 7.73 -31.99
N LEU A 271 19.21 6.78 -31.77
CA LEU A 271 19.20 5.87 -30.61
C LEU A 271 19.31 6.66 -29.29
N GLY A 272 18.64 6.19 -28.25
CA GLY A 272 18.62 6.84 -26.93
C GLY A 272 17.81 8.14 -26.82
N ALA A 273 17.27 8.65 -27.93
CA ALA A 273 16.38 9.81 -27.91
C ALA A 273 14.94 9.40 -27.58
N GLY A 274 14.35 10.07 -26.61
CA GLY A 274 13.01 9.76 -26.12
C GLY A 274 12.49 10.82 -25.18
N GLY A 275 11.19 10.84 -24.96
CA GLY A 275 10.56 11.79 -24.06
C GLY A 275 9.25 11.28 -23.49
N MET A 276 8.67 12.08 -22.61
CA MET A 276 7.33 11.88 -22.11
C MET A 276 6.64 13.22 -21.96
N ALA A 277 5.33 13.24 -22.19
CA ALA A 277 4.47 14.37 -21.87
C ALA A 277 3.50 13.98 -20.75
N MET A 278 3.30 14.90 -19.82
CA MET A 278 2.28 14.81 -18.77
C MET A 278 1.34 15.99 -18.95
N LEU A 279 0.05 15.73 -19.11
CA LEU A 279 -0.95 16.75 -19.40
C LEU A 279 -2.08 16.71 -18.37
N THR A 280 -2.50 17.89 -17.93
CA THR A 280 -3.49 18.11 -16.89
C THR A 280 -4.54 19.09 -17.40
N LEU A 281 -5.79 18.65 -17.40
CA LEU A 281 -6.92 19.51 -17.73
C LEU A 281 -7.31 20.34 -16.49
N SER A 282 -7.67 21.60 -16.66
CA SER A 282 -8.19 22.43 -15.56
C SER A 282 -9.61 22.02 -15.14
N ASP A 283 -9.95 22.20 -13.87
CA ASP A 283 -11.25 21.80 -13.29
C ASP A 283 -12.42 22.62 -13.88
N THR A 284 -12.20 23.92 -14.05
CA THR A 284 -13.24 24.90 -14.44
C THR A 284 -13.14 25.30 -15.90
N GLU A 285 -11.94 25.62 -16.35
CA GLU A 285 -11.64 26.16 -17.68
C GLU A 285 -11.26 25.03 -18.66
N ASN A 286 -11.33 25.31 -19.96
CA ASN A 286 -10.90 24.36 -20.99
C ASN A 286 -9.42 24.53 -21.32
N ASN A 287 -8.59 24.67 -20.29
CA ASN A 287 -7.16 24.85 -20.45
C ASN A 287 -6.46 23.53 -20.16
N LEU A 288 -5.42 23.23 -20.94
CA LEU A 288 -4.62 22.03 -20.80
C LEU A 288 -3.19 22.43 -20.49
N HIS A 289 -2.80 22.25 -19.24
CA HIS A 289 -1.43 22.41 -18.80
C HIS A 289 -0.66 21.17 -19.24
N PHE A 290 0.52 21.34 -19.82
CA PHE A 290 1.38 20.21 -20.11
C PHE A 290 2.84 20.50 -19.77
N ILE A 291 3.56 19.43 -19.45
CA ILE A 291 5.01 19.42 -19.34
C ILE A 291 5.58 18.30 -20.20
N LEU A 292 6.64 18.63 -20.92
CA LEU A 292 7.40 17.79 -21.81
C LEU A 292 8.80 17.60 -21.22
N MET A 293 9.16 16.34 -20.96
CA MET A 293 10.51 15.96 -20.54
C MET A 293 11.13 15.12 -21.64
N ALA A 294 12.33 15.46 -22.09
CA ALA A 294 12.96 14.76 -23.20
C ALA A 294 14.47 14.62 -23.03
N ARG A 295 15.00 13.50 -23.54
CA ARG A 295 16.42 13.19 -23.62
C ARG A 295 16.82 12.93 -25.07
N GLY A 296 18.03 13.34 -25.43
CA GLY A 296 18.54 13.18 -26.79
C GLY A 296 17.93 14.16 -27.82
N LEU A 297 17.21 15.19 -27.39
CA LEU A 297 16.83 16.34 -28.23
C LEU A 297 18.00 17.32 -28.43
N LEU A 298 18.86 17.44 -27.42
CA LEU A 298 20.03 18.30 -27.41
C LEU A 298 21.29 17.43 -27.57
N GLU A 299 22.08 17.66 -28.63
CA GLU A 299 23.38 16.99 -28.78
C GLU A 299 24.49 17.77 -28.04
N PRO A 300 25.45 17.10 -27.38
CA PRO A 300 26.61 17.74 -26.73
C PRO A 300 27.60 18.47 -27.66
N GLY A 301 27.29 18.65 -28.95
CA GLY A 301 28.20 19.19 -29.97
C GLY A 301 28.00 20.67 -30.32
N ALA A 302 26.92 21.32 -29.86
CA ALA A 302 26.60 22.69 -30.25
C ALA A 302 27.32 23.73 -29.39
N ARG A 303 28.61 23.94 -29.63
CA ARG A 303 29.38 25.10 -29.11
C ARG A 303 28.89 26.46 -29.64
N GLU A 304 27.84 26.49 -30.47
CA GLU A 304 27.45 27.67 -31.24
C GLU A 304 26.17 28.38 -30.72
N SER A 305 25.43 27.84 -29.74
CA SER A 305 24.29 28.56 -29.13
C SER A 305 23.96 28.04 -27.73
N PRO A 306 23.70 28.91 -26.73
CA PRO A 306 23.34 28.48 -25.38
C PRO A 306 21.90 27.95 -25.26
N TRP A 307 21.08 28.10 -26.31
CA TRP A 307 19.69 27.66 -26.37
C TRP A 307 19.38 27.06 -27.74
N VAL A 308 18.44 26.11 -27.78
CA VAL A 308 17.93 25.50 -29.00
C VAL A 308 16.43 25.79 -29.11
N PRO A 309 15.95 26.38 -30.21
CA PRO A 309 14.51 26.55 -30.44
C PRO A 309 13.83 25.18 -30.57
N LEU A 310 12.78 25.01 -29.78
CA LEU A 310 11.91 23.86 -29.73
C LEU A 310 10.53 24.25 -30.25
N ARG A 311 10.05 23.51 -31.25
CA ARG A 311 8.70 23.62 -31.79
C ARG A 311 7.87 22.43 -31.34
N VAL A 312 6.80 22.69 -30.60
CA VAL A 312 5.85 21.67 -30.13
C VAL A 312 4.53 21.82 -30.86
N ARG A 313 4.05 20.73 -31.46
CA ARG A 313 2.81 20.69 -32.25
C ARG A 313 1.87 19.62 -31.72
N ILE A 314 0.58 19.97 -31.60
CA ILE A 314 -0.50 19.00 -31.42
C ILE A 314 -1.15 18.76 -32.78
N LEU A 315 -1.27 17.49 -33.14
CA LEU A 315 -1.71 17.05 -34.44
C LEU A 315 -2.93 16.15 -34.31
N HIS A 316 -3.87 16.29 -35.25
CA HIS A 316 -4.92 15.31 -35.49
C HIS A 316 -4.82 14.84 -36.94
N GLN A 317 -4.70 13.54 -37.15
CA GLN A 317 -4.55 12.94 -38.48
C GLN A 317 -3.46 13.60 -39.36
N GLY A 318 -2.39 14.10 -38.73
CA GLY A 318 -1.27 14.78 -39.39
C GLY A 318 -1.45 16.28 -39.63
N GLN A 319 -2.63 16.85 -39.39
CA GLN A 319 -2.88 18.29 -39.44
C GLN A 319 -2.53 18.94 -38.11
N THR A 320 -1.83 20.07 -38.14
CA THR A 320 -1.46 20.83 -36.94
C THR A 320 -2.66 21.62 -36.44
N LEU A 321 -3.08 21.34 -35.20
CA LEU A 321 -4.17 22.05 -34.51
C LEU A 321 -3.65 23.20 -33.67
N ARG A 322 -2.57 22.95 -32.92
CA ARG A 322 -1.92 23.92 -32.03
C ARG A 322 -0.41 23.82 -32.21
N GLU A 323 0.26 24.96 -32.11
CA GLU A 323 1.71 25.08 -32.23
C GLU A 323 2.24 26.06 -31.17
N VAL A 324 3.30 25.65 -30.49
CA VAL A 324 4.00 26.45 -29.50
C VAL A 324 5.50 26.42 -29.78
N HIS A 325 6.16 27.55 -29.54
CA HIS A 325 7.61 27.69 -29.65
C HIS A 325 8.20 27.99 -28.28
N ALA A 326 9.33 27.37 -27.98
CA ALA A 326 10.08 27.59 -26.75
C ALA A 326 11.58 27.48 -27.01
N ASN A 327 12.38 27.93 -26.07
CA ASN A 327 13.84 27.80 -26.14
C ASN A 327 14.30 26.92 -24.99
N ILE A 328 14.89 25.77 -25.30
CA ILE A 328 15.39 24.82 -24.29
C ILE A 328 16.91 24.90 -24.19
N THR A 329 17.44 24.55 -23.02
CA THR A 329 18.88 24.56 -22.73
C THR A 329 19.31 23.21 -22.16
N VAL A 330 20.61 22.98 -22.03
CA VAL A 330 21.13 21.76 -21.40
C VAL A 330 20.82 21.72 -19.90
N GLU A 331 20.76 22.88 -19.25
CA GLU A 331 20.50 23.04 -17.82
C GLU A 331 19.01 22.93 -17.49
N ASP A 332 18.16 23.43 -18.38
CA ASP A 332 16.70 23.32 -18.29
C ASP A 332 16.13 22.74 -19.61
N PRO A 333 16.16 21.39 -19.74
CA PRO A 333 15.67 20.70 -20.94
C PRO A 333 14.16 20.44 -20.91
N ASP A 334 13.50 20.66 -19.77
CA ASP A 334 12.07 20.42 -19.60
C ASP A 334 11.28 21.65 -20.08
N PHE A 335 10.14 21.41 -20.72
CA PHE A 335 9.31 22.46 -21.28
C PHE A 335 7.87 22.36 -20.76
N ALA A 336 7.33 23.45 -20.22
CA ALA A 336 5.96 23.51 -19.73
C ALA A 336 5.20 24.68 -20.35
N GLU A 337 3.93 24.47 -20.66
CA GLU A 337 3.06 25.47 -21.27
C GLU A 337 1.59 25.20 -20.95
N VAL A 338 0.72 26.19 -21.18
CA VAL A 338 -0.73 26.07 -21.10
C VAL A 338 -1.36 26.25 -22.48
N LEU A 339 -2.22 25.32 -22.86
CA LEU A 339 -3.07 25.46 -24.04
C LEU A 339 -4.45 25.92 -23.60
N ASP A 340 -4.73 27.19 -23.82
CA ASP A 340 -5.99 27.81 -23.43
C ASP A 340 -7.08 27.63 -24.50
N ASP A 341 -8.33 27.74 -24.04
CA ASP A 341 -9.53 27.77 -24.89
C ASP A 341 -9.63 26.58 -25.86
N LEU A 342 -9.49 25.36 -25.34
CA LEU A 342 -9.74 24.14 -26.10
C LEU A 342 -11.22 24.04 -26.50
N SER A 343 -11.45 23.78 -27.78
CA SER A 343 -12.77 23.52 -28.34
C SER A 343 -13.33 22.18 -27.86
N ALA A 344 -14.65 22.02 -27.92
CA ALA A 344 -15.30 20.75 -27.59
C ALA A 344 -14.81 19.58 -28.48
N GLN A 345 -14.44 19.88 -29.72
CA GLN A 345 -13.91 18.88 -30.66
C GLN A 345 -12.48 18.46 -30.29
N GLU A 346 -11.62 19.40 -29.91
CA GLU A 346 -10.26 19.10 -29.42
C GLU A 346 -10.30 18.24 -28.15
N LEU A 347 -11.18 18.60 -27.19
CA LEU A 347 -11.39 17.81 -25.98
C LEU A 347 -11.88 16.39 -26.28
N GLN A 348 -12.74 16.23 -27.28
CA GLN A 348 -13.22 14.91 -27.72
C GLN A 348 -12.10 14.07 -28.34
N TRP A 349 -11.26 14.65 -29.19
CA TRP A 349 -10.12 13.94 -29.77
C TRP A 349 -9.05 13.60 -28.73
N LEU A 350 -8.87 14.45 -27.71
CA LEU A 350 -7.95 14.22 -26.60
C LEU A 350 -8.33 12.97 -25.81
N VAL A 351 -9.60 12.88 -25.38
CA VAL A 351 -10.09 11.72 -24.61
C VAL A 351 -10.14 10.44 -25.43
N GLN A 352 -10.37 10.54 -26.75
CA GLN A 352 -10.39 9.38 -27.67
C GLN A 352 -9.00 8.83 -28.02
N GLY A 353 -7.92 9.46 -27.55
CA GLY A 353 -6.56 9.05 -27.90
C GLY A 353 -6.18 9.33 -29.35
N GLN A 354 -6.81 10.31 -30.01
CA GLN A 354 -6.60 10.60 -31.44
C GLN A 354 -5.59 11.73 -31.70
N LEU A 355 -5.20 12.46 -30.66
CA LEU A 355 -4.22 13.54 -30.76
C LEU A 355 -2.81 12.99 -30.62
N ARG A 356 -1.89 13.57 -31.40
CA ARG A 356 -0.45 13.29 -31.31
C ARG A 356 0.29 14.56 -30.94
N ILE A 357 1.22 14.46 -30.00
CA ILE A 357 2.16 15.53 -29.68
C ILE A 357 3.48 15.26 -30.40
N MET A 358 4.05 16.29 -31.00
CA MET A 358 5.33 16.24 -31.69
C MET A 358 6.23 17.37 -31.21
N ALA A 359 7.45 17.03 -30.82
CA ALA A 359 8.48 17.97 -30.40
C ALA A 359 9.64 17.92 -31.40
N GLU A 360 10.00 19.07 -31.96
CA GLU A 360 11.01 19.22 -33.00
C GLU A 360 11.99 20.33 -32.65
N THR A 361 13.29 20.03 -32.67
CA THR A 361 14.33 21.07 -32.53
C THR A 361 14.64 21.69 -33.88
N GLU A 362 14.79 23.01 -33.93
CA GLU A 362 15.19 23.71 -35.16
C GLU A 362 16.71 23.86 -35.23
N GLY A 363 17.30 23.62 -36.40
CA GLY A 363 18.75 23.74 -36.62
C GLY A 363 19.32 22.71 -37.60
N ARG A 364 20.65 22.66 -37.71
CA ARG A 364 21.35 21.74 -38.63
C ARG A 364 21.19 20.26 -38.28
N HIS A 365 20.86 19.94 -37.03
CA HIS A 365 20.68 18.58 -36.51
C HIS A 365 19.30 18.44 -35.86
N ALA A 366 18.24 18.75 -36.62
CA ALA A 366 16.86 18.69 -36.15
C ALA A 366 16.50 17.29 -35.63
N ARG A 367 16.10 17.21 -34.36
CA ARG A 367 15.63 15.99 -33.70
C ARG A 367 14.11 16.07 -33.58
N ARG A 368 13.43 14.97 -33.89
CA ARG A 368 11.96 14.87 -33.85
C ARG A 368 11.53 13.71 -32.97
N LEU A 369 10.74 14.02 -31.95
CA LEU A 369 10.08 13.05 -31.08
C LEU A 369 8.56 13.18 -31.26
N ALA A 370 7.84 12.06 -31.26
CA ALA A 370 6.39 12.07 -31.35
C ALA A 370 5.77 10.93 -30.53
N GLY A 371 4.56 11.16 -30.06
CA GLY A 371 3.76 10.16 -29.36
C GLY A 371 2.27 10.48 -29.41
N THR A 372 1.45 9.46 -29.17
CA THR A 372 0.01 9.61 -29.06
C THR A 372 -0.35 10.05 -27.65
N ILE A 373 -1.24 11.03 -27.52
CA ILE A 373 -1.78 11.45 -26.23
C ILE A 373 -2.93 10.52 -25.87
N THR A 374 -2.86 9.84 -24.73
CA THR A 374 -3.89 8.93 -24.22
C THR A 374 -4.29 9.30 -22.81
N THR A 375 -5.43 8.78 -22.32
CA THR A 375 -5.79 8.94 -20.90
C THR A 375 -4.74 8.31 -20.00
N ARG A 376 -4.53 8.88 -18.82
CA ARG A 376 -3.57 8.37 -17.83
C ARG A 376 -3.77 6.88 -17.60
N HIS A 377 -2.74 6.10 -17.92
CA HIS A 377 -2.69 4.67 -17.69
C HIS A 377 -1.90 4.41 -16.40
N SER A 378 -2.48 3.68 -15.45
CA SER A 378 -1.80 3.27 -14.22
C SER A 378 -2.24 1.86 -13.81
N CYS A 379 -1.45 1.25 -12.93
CA CYS A 379 -1.80 -0.05 -12.35
C CYS A 379 -2.87 0.06 -11.26
N ASP A 380 -3.47 1.22 -11.02
CA ASP A 380 -4.40 1.42 -9.92
C ASP A 380 -5.77 0.82 -10.26
N THR A 381 -6.48 0.34 -9.24
CA THR A 381 -7.84 -0.16 -9.43
C THR A 381 -8.86 0.91 -9.06
N ILE A 382 -9.73 1.28 -9.99
CA ILE A 382 -10.81 2.24 -9.75
C ILE A 382 -12.04 1.49 -9.22
N GLN A 383 -12.53 1.90 -8.05
CA GLN A 383 -13.65 1.21 -7.40
C GLN A 383 -14.44 2.13 -6.47
N SER A 384 -15.61 1.67 -6.02
CA SER A 384 -16.44 2.40 -5.06
C SER A 384 -17.18 1.47 -4.12
N VAL A 385 -17.06 1.74 -2.81
CA VAL A 385 -17.89 1.13 -1.77
C VAL A 385 -19.17 1.95 -1.65
N LEU A 386 -20.32 1.39 -2.02
CA LEU A 386 -21.61 2.07 -1.93
C LEU A 386 -22.24 1.75 -0.58
N CYS A 387 -22.48 2.78 0.24
CA CYS A 387 -23.03 2.61 1.57
C CYS A 387 -24.15 3.61 1.86
N GLY A 388 -24.97 3.30 2.87
CA GLY A 388 -26.10 4.15 3.25
C GLY A 388 -25.70 5.44 3.94
N ALA A 389 -24.58 5.44 4.67
CA ALA A 389 -24.09 6.63 5.38
C ALA A 389 -23.67 7.76 4.43
N ASP A 390 -23.17 7.39 3.25
CA ASP A 390 -22.71 8.34 2.23
C ASP A 390 -23.84 8.73 1.25
N ALA A 391 -25.05 8.16 1.39
CA ALA A 391 -26.22 8.54 0.60
C ALA A 391 -26.58 10.02 0.80
N LEU A 392 -27.23 10.62 -0.21
CA LEU A 392 -27.67 12.02 -0.16
C LEU A 392 -28.52 12.31 1.07
N LEU A 393 -29.40 11.35 1.39
CA LEU A 393 -30.10 11.25 2.66
C LEU A 393 -29.56 10.00 3.36
N PRO A 394 -28.74 10.16 4.43
CA PRO A 394 -28.10 9.01 5.06
C PRO A 394 -29.09 7.93 5.49
N THR A 395 -28.90 6.72 5.00
CA THR A 395 -29.73 5.55 5.30
C THR A 395 -28.99 4.60 6.25
N LYS A 396 -29.76 3.77 6.95
CA LYS A 396 -29.23 2.73 7.85
C LYS A 396 -29.87 1.39 7.54
N THR A 397 -29.91 1.03 6.26
CA THR A 397 -30.54 -0.22 5.82
C THR A 397 -29.67 -1.44 6.13
N GLY A 398 -28.37 -1.25 6.35
CA GLY A 398 -27.39 -2.35 6.48
C GLY A 398 -26.97 -2.93 5.13
N ALA A 399 -27.43 -2.31 4.02
CA ALA A 399 -27.12 -2.68 2.65
C ALA A 399 -25.74 -2.15 2.23
N VAL A 400 -25.14 -2.83 1.25
CA VAL A 400 -23.87 -2.41 0.64
C VAL A 400 -23.90 -2.73 -0.85
N GLY A 401 -23.29 -1.88 -1.65
CA GLY A 401 -23.08 -2.11 -3.07
C GLY A 401 -21.60 -2.01 -3.41
N SER A 402 -21.22 -2.62 -4.53
CA SER A 402 -19.83 -2.64 -4.99
C SER A 402 -19.76 -2.20 -6.42
N ALA A 403 -18.77 -1.36 -6.74
CA ALA A 403 -18.49 -0.98 -8.10
C ALA A 403 -17.02 -1.10 -8.41
N LYS A 404 -16.72 -1.62 -9.61
CA LYS A 404 -15.39 -1.69 -10.20
C LYS A 404 -15.45 -1.03 -11.57
N LEU A 405 -14.45 -0.20 -11.86
CA LEU A 405 -14.36 0.54 -13.12
C LEU A 405 -12.97 0.39 -13.72
N ALA A 406 -12.89 0.44 -15.05
CA ALA A 406 -11.64 0.45 -15.80
C ALA A 406 -11.71 1.52 -16.89
N LEU A 407 -10.75 2.45 -16.87
CA LEU A 407 -10.60 3.50 -17.89
C LEU A 407 -9.56 3.04 -18.90
N HIS A 408 -9.98 2.89 -20.15
CA HIS A 408 -9.12 2.52 -21.28
C HIS A 408 -8.42 3.74 -21.88
N GLU A 409 -7.30 3.51 -22.58
CA GLU A 409 -6.49 4.58 -23.22
C GLU A 409 -7.27 5.46 -24.21
N ASN A 410 -8.33 4.92 -24.79
CA ASN A 410 -9.23 5.60 -25.74
C ASN A 410 -10.39 6.34 -25.04
N GLY A 411 -10.37 6.46 -23.72
CA GLY A 411 -11.40 7.13 -22.94
C GLY A 411 -12.66 6.31 -22.67
N THR A 412 -12.71 5.05 -23.08
CA THR A 412 -13.84 4.17 -22.77
C THR A 412 -13.80 3.78 -21.28
N LEU A 413 -14.90 3.98 -20.56
CA LEU A 413 -15.05 3.57 -19.17
C LEU A 413 -15.88 2.28 -19.08
N GLU A 414 -15.23 1.16 -18.80
CA GLU A 414 -15.92 -0.08 -18.45
C GLU A 414 -16.35 -0.05 -16.99
N TYR A 415 -17.54 -0.55 -16.71
CA TYR A 415 -18.10 -0.58 -15.37
C TYR A 415 -18.76 -1.91 -15.05
N GLN A 416 -18.62 -2.32 -13.81
CA GLN A 416 -19.33 -3.42 -13.20
C GLN A 416 -19.81 -2.98 -11.82
N VAL A 417 -21.13 -2.86 -11.64
CA VAL A 417 -21.77 -2.37 -10.42
C VAL A 417 -22.73 -3.42 -9.91
N SER A 418 -22.47 -3.95 -8.73
CA SER A 418 -23.38 -4.86 -8.03
C SER A 418 -24.25 -4.08 -7.05
N GLY A 419 -25.52 -3.89 -7.41
CA GLY A 419 -26.54 -3.24 -6.57
C GLY A 419 -27.48 -4.29 -6.01
N GLY A 420 -27.56 -4.39 -4.67
CA GLY A 420 -28.29 -5.40 -3.87
C GLY A 420 -29.42 -6.15 -4.57
N HIS A 421 -29.51 -7.47 -4.36
CA HIS A 421 -30.79 -8.15 -4.55
C HIS A 421 -31.72 -7.78 -3.37
N PRO A 422 -32.99 -7.40 -3.62
CA PRO A 422 -33.94 -7.15 -2.55
C PRO A 422 -34.18 -8.42 -1.75
N LEU A 423 -34.18 -8.31 -0.42
CA LEU A 423 -34.58 -9.42 0.45
C LEU A 423 -36.07 -9.72 0.25
N PRO A 424 -36.49 -11.00 0.21
CA PRO A 424 -37.91 -11.32 0.21
C PRO A 424 -38.56 -10.76 1.49
N SER A 425 -39.70 -10.08 1.32
CA SER A 425 -40.46 -9.46 2.40
C SER A 425 -40.88 -10.47 3.47
N ARG A 426 -40.92 -10.00 4.73
CA ARG A 426 -41.24 -10.75 5.96
C ARG A 426 -42.26 -11.88 5.72
N GLY A 427 -41.80 -13.12 5.85
CA GLY A 427 -42.66 -14.31 5.85
C GLY A 427 -41.98 -15.60 5.40
N SER A 428 -40.87 -15.53 4.67
CA SER A 428 -40.16 -16.73 4.18
C SER A 428 -38.82 -16.88 4.87
N GLN A 429 -38.78 -17.71 5.91
CA GLN A 429 -37.55 -18.29 6.41
C GLN A 429 -37.06 -19.30 5.36
N VAL A 430 -36.40 -18.82 4.31
CA VAL A 430 -35.79 -19.69 3.32
C VAL A 430 -34.57 -20.33 3.96
N TYR A 431 -34.75 -21.55 4.48
CA TYR A 431 -33.66 -22.52 4.49
C TYR A 431 -33.18 -22.63 3.05
N LEU A 432 -32.05 -22.01 2.73
CA LEU A 432 -31.35 -22.29 1.48
C LEU A 432 -30.98 -23.78 1.53
N PRO A 433 -31.52 -24.64 0.66
CA PRO A 433 -31.16 -26.05 0.67
C PRO A 433 -29.70 -26.20 0.21
N PRO A 434 -29.02 -27.31 0.57
CA PRO A 434 -27.67 -27.58 0.12
C PRO A 434 -27.71 -27.93 -1.38
N TRP A 435 -27.54 -26.93 -2.24
CA TRP A 435 -27.41 -27.12 -3.67
C TRP A 435 -26.13 -27.90 -3.99
N HIS A 436 -26.28 -29.21 -4.16
CA HIS A 436 -25.32 -30.05 -4.87
C HIS A 436 -25.49 -29.79 -6.37
N CYS A 437 -24.60 -28.98 -6.95
CA CYS A 437 -24.36 -28.95 -8.39
C CYS A 437 -22.85 -28.88 -8.62
N PRO A 438 -22.20 -29.98 -9.04
CA PRO A 438 -20.86 -29.91 -9.60
C PRO A 438 -20.96 -29.41 -11.05
N LEU A 439 -19.96 -28.64 -11.50
CA LEU A 439 -19.71 -28.15 -12.88
C LEU A 439 -20.15 -26.69 -13.17
N ALA A 440 -19.32 -25.72 -12.74
CA ALA A 440 -18.74 -24.61 -13.54
C ALA A 440 -18.22 -23.50 -12.60
N PRO A 441 -16.98 -23.00 -12.76
CA PRO A 441 -16.43 -21.94 -11.91
C PRO A 441 -16.80 -20.58 -12.49
N HIS A 442 -17.93 -20.03 -12.05
CA HIS A 442 -18.17 -18.59 -12.16
C HIS A 442 -18.08 -17.98 -10.75
N PRO A 443 -17.26 -16.94 -10.52
CA PRO A 443 -17.29 -16.22 -9.25
C PRO A 443 -18.69 -15.62 -9.08
N GLN A 444 -19.48 -16.20 -8.18
CA GLN A 444 -20.80 -15.69 -7.82
C GLN A 444 -20.61 -14.38 -7.04
N VAL A 445 -20.87 -13.25 -7.68
CA VAL A 445 -20.90 -11.93 -7.03
C VAL A 445 -22.10 -11.92 -6.08
N GLN A 446 -21.83 -12.04 -4.78
CA GLN A 446 -22.88 -12.06 -3.76
C GLN A 446 -23.28 -10.62 -3.42
N VAL A 447 -24.42 -10.19 -3.96
CA VAL A 447 -24.96 -8.83 -3.83
C VAL A 447 -25.94 -8.77 -2.65
N VAL A 448 -25.83 -7.79 -1.73
CA VAL A 448 -26.58 -7.86 -0.47
C VAL A 448 -27.37 -6.60 -0.09
N GLY A 449 -28.69 -6.80 0.02
CA GLY A 449 -29.45 -6.27 1.14
C GLY A 449 -30.17 -4.95 0.92
N THR A 450 -30.37 -4.51 -0.33
CA THR A 450 -31.20 -3.32 -0.57
C THR A 450 -32.58 -3.51 0.06
N ALA A 451 -33.12 -2.42 0.62
CA ALA A 451 -34.42 -2.45 1.28
C ALA A 451 -35.56 -2.76 0.31
N SER A 452 -35.42 -2.34 -0.96
CA SER A 452 -36.39 -2.56 -2.02
C SER A 452 -35.72 -2.74 -3.38
N GLU A 453 -36.53 -2.95 -4.41
CA GLU A 453 -36.07 -3.11 -5.80
C GLU A 453 -35.26 -1.90 -6.27
N VAL A 454 -34.13 -2.16 -6.94
CA VAL A 454 -33.29 -1.12 -7.54
C VAL A 454 -34.01 -0.55 -8.76
N VAL A 455 -34.24 0.77 -8.75
CA VAL A 455 -34.94 1.50 -9.82
C VAL A 455 -34.01 2.45 -10.58
N GLY A 456 -32.80 2.69 -10.07
CA GLY A 456 -31.84 3.58 -10.72
C GLY A 456 -30.41 3.34 -10.30
N ILE A 457 -29.47 3.37 -11.27
CA ILE A 457 -28.03 3.38 -11.02
C ILE A 457 -27.42 4.50 -11.85
N THR A 458 -26.84 5.49 -11.18
CA THR A 458 -26.37 6.72 -11.85
C THR A 458 -24.96 7.08 -11.41
N LEU A 459 -24.14 7.52 -12.36
CA LEU A 459 -22.86 8.18 -12.14
C LEU A 459 -23.09 9.70 -12.09
N GLU A 460 -22.61 10.34 -11.04
CA GLU A 460 -22.91 11.75 -10.77
C GLU A 460 -21.76 12.47 -10.08
N THR A 461 -21.74 13.80 -10.19
CA THR A 461 -20.79 14.63 -9.45
C THR A 461 -21.33 14.99 -8.06
N LYS A 462 -20.47 15.57 -7.21
CA LYS A 462 -20.94 16.15 -5.93
C LYS A 462 -21.99 17.24 -6.20
N PRO A 463 -23.18 17.19 -5.57
CA PRO A 463 -24.23 18.16 -5.84
C PRO A 463 -23.80 19.56 -5.39
N ARG A 464 -23.83 20.54 -6.31
CA ARG A 464 -23.53 21.96 -6.02
C ARG A 464 -24.62 22.64 -5.17
N ARG A 465 -25.84 22.09 -5.17
CA ARG A 465 -26.99 22.53 -4.35
C ARG A 465 -27.67 21.29 -3.77
N LYS A 466 -28.15 21.37 -2.53
CA LYS A 466 -28.73 20.23 -1.78
C LYS A 466 -29.85 19.47 -2.51
N SER A 467 -30.54 20.06 -3.49
CA SER A 467 -31.67 19.43 -4.19
C SER A 467 -31.47 19.18 -5.68
N LYS A 468 -30.29 19.48 -6.26
CA LYS A 468 -30.05 19.27 -7.70
C LYS A 468 -28.90 18.31 -7.91
N ARG A 469 -29.26 17.05 -8.19
CA ARG A 469 -28.34 16.01 -8.63
C ARG A 469 -27.81 16.35 -10.02
N ASN A 470 -26.54 16.05 -10.27
CA ASN A 470 -25.90 16.25 -11.56
C ASN A 470 -25.46 14.90 -12.10
N ILE A 471 -26.34 14.26 -12.87
CA ILE A 471 -26.15 12.93 -13.43
C ILE A 471 -25.36 13.07 -14.72
N LEU A 472 -24.22 12.38 -14.80
CA LEU A 472 -23.36 12.32 -15.98
C LEU A 472 -23.74 11.14 -16.88
N PHE A 473 -24.06 10.00 -16.26
CA PHE A 473 -24.40 8.78 -16.99
C PHE A 473 -25.39 7.92 -16.19
N ASP A 474 -26.37 7.34 -16.89
CA ASP A 474 -27.40 6.46 -16.34
C ASP A 474 -27.14 5.00 -16.77
N MET A 475 -26.85 4.15 -15.79
CA MET A 475 -26.55 2.72 -15.97
C MET A 475 -27.78 1.83 -15.76
N THR A 476 -28.95 2.40 -15.47
CA THR A 476 -30.14 1.64 -15.07
C THR A 476 -30.56 0.62 -16.13
N ALA A 477 -30.42 0.96 -17.41
CA ALA A 477 -30.78 0.05 -18.51
C ALA A 477 -29.91 -1.23 -18.59
N SER A 478 -28.71 -1.22 -18.02
CA SER A 478 -27.81 -2.38 -17.99
C SER A 478 -27.93 -3.23 -16.73
N TYR A 479 -28.76 -2.83 -15.77
CA TYR A 479 -28.98 -3.57 -14.53
C TYR A 479 -29.87 -4.79 -14.75
N LYS A 480 -29.33 -5.98 -14.46
CA LYS A 480 -30.03 -7.27 -14.51
C LYS A 480 -29.52 -8.18 -13.38
N ASP A 481 -30.44 -8.84 -12.67
CA ASP A 481 -30.10 -9.87 -11.66
C ASP A 481 -29.07 -9.42 -10.60
N GLY A 482 -29.22 -8.19 -10.08
CA GLY A 482 -28.32 -7.65 -9.06
C GLY A 482 -27.02 -7.04 -9.59
N LEU A 483 -26.81 -7.03 -10.92
CA LEU A 483 -25.59 -6.53 -11.55
C LEU A 483 -25.89 -5.61 -12.74
N ALA A 484 -25.29 -4.43 -12.76
CA ALA A 484 -25.18 -3.58 -13.94
C ALA A 484 -23.76 -3.68 -14.51
N TRP A 485 -23.65 -3.88 -15.81
CA TRP A 485 -22.37 -3.98 -16.49
C TRP A 485 -22.44 -3.39 -17.90
N GLY A 486 -21.35 -2.79 -18.36
CA GLY A 486 -21.28 -2.22 -19.69
C GLY A 486 -20.08 -1.31 -19.88
N ALA A 487 -20.08 -0.56 -20.99
CA ALA A 487 -19.04 0.39 -21.32
C ALA A 487 -19.67 1.74 -21.68
N TRP A 488 -19.07 2.83 -21.19
CA TRP A 488 -19.41 4.19 -21.55
C TRP A 488 -18.34 4.75 -22.49
N GLN A 489 -18.68 4.85 -23.78
CA GLN A 489 -17.75 5.24 -24.85
C GLN A 489 -17.68 6.75 -25.09
N SER A 490 -18.66 7.52 -24.60
CA SER A 490 -18.78 8.97 -24.86
C SER A 490 -18.39 9.80 -23.63
N LEU A 491 -17.34 9.38 -22.93
CA LEU A 491 -16.79 10.10 -21.79
C LEU A 491 -16.18 11.42 -22.30
N SER A 492 -16.49 12.56 -21.68
CA SER A 492 -15.80 13.80 -22.02
C SER A 492 -14.42 13.85 -21.35
N ALA A 493 -13.50 14.66 -21.88
CA ALA A 493 -12.20 14.88 -21.26
C ALA A 493 -12.30 15.36 -19.79
N ARG A 494 -13.34 16.15 -19.48
CA ARG A 494 -13.62 16.63 -18.12
C ARG A 494 -14.15 15.52 -17.21
N ASP A 495 -14.97 14.61 -17.73
CA ASP A 495 -15.44 13.46 -16.95
C ASP A 495 -14.29 12.50 -16.63
N ALA A 496 -13.39 12.25 -17.59
CA ALA A 496 -12.17 11.49 -17.36
C ALA A 496 -11.28 12.15 -16.29
N HIS A 497 -11.11 13.48 -16.36
CA HIS A 497 -10.40 14.25 -15.34
C HIS A 497 -11.03 14.08 -13.96
N MET A 498 -12.33 14.34 -13.81
CA MET A 498 -13.05 14.20 -12.54
C MET A 498 -12.99 12.77 -11.98
N LEU A 499 -13.07 11.75 -12.83
CA LEU A 499 -12.92 10.35 -12.42
C LEU A 499 -11.54 10.09 -11.81
N LEU A 500 -10.49 10.54 -12.51
CA LEU A 500 -9.10 10.33 -12.14
C LEU A 500 -8.66 11.17 -10.92
N GLN A 501 -9.38 12.25 -10.62
CA GLN A 501 -9.25 13.07 -9.40
C GLN A 501 -10.15 12.59 -8.23
N ASN A 502 -10.84 11.45 -8.39
CA ASN A 502 -11.76 10.89 -7.39
C ASN A 502 -12.97 11.80 -7.05
N GLU A 503 -13.46 12.60 -7.99
CA GLU A 503 -14.56 13.56 -7.77
C GLU A 503 -15.95 13.03 -8.16
N LEU A 504 -16.00 11.85 -8.77
CA LEU A 504 -17.24 11.21 -9.19
C LEU A 504 -17.81 10.29 -8.10
N PHE A 505 -19.13 10.12 -8.13
CA PHE A 505 -19.89 9.31 -7.21
C PHE A 505 -20.83 8.38 -7.97
N LEU A 506 -21.03 7.18 -7.44
CA LEU A 506 -22.10 6.29 -7.86
C LEU A 506 -23.24 6.35 -6.87
N ASN A 507 -24.46 6.32 -7.38
CA ASN A 507 -25.68 6.33 -6.59
C ASN A 507 -26.63 5.24 -7.07
N VAL A 508 -27.20 4.50 -6.12
CA VAL A 508 -28.16 3.43 -6.36
C VAL A 508 -29.47 3.82 -5.68
N ALA A 509 -30.49 4.09 -6.49
CA ALA A 509 -31.84 4.40 -6.06
C ALA A 509 -32.68 3.13 -6.02
N THR A 510 -33.50 3.01 -4.98
CA THR A 510 -34.46 1.91 -4.83
C THR A 510 -35.88 2.47 -4.73
N LYS A 511 -36.89 1.61 -4.86
CA LYS A 511 -38.31 2.02 -4.85
C LYS A 511 -38.67 2.85 -3.61
N ASP A 512 -38.14 2.48 -2.45
CA ASP A 512 -38.37 3.17 -1.18
C ASP A 512 -37.46 4.41 -0.99
N TRP A 513 -36.37 4.49 -1.77
CA TRP A 513 -35.34 5.53 -1.68
C TRP A 513 -35.00 6.08 -3.08
N ALA A 514 -35.96 6.80 -3.67
CA ALA A 514 -35.86 7.31 -5.04
C ALA A 514 -34.66 8.26 -5.27
N GLU A 515 -34.21 8.99 -4.24
CA GLU A 515 -33.03 9.87 -4.31
C GLU A 515 -31.69 9.11 -4.18
N GLY A 516 -31.72 7.84 -3.75
CA GLY A 516 -30.53 7.03 -3.51
C GLY A 516 -30.57 6.35 -2.14
N GLU A 517 -30.61 5.02 -2.10
CA GLU A 517 -30.42 4.23 -0.88
C GLU A 517 -28.93 4.14 -0.51
N LEU A 518 -28.09 3.95 -1.54
CA LEU A 518 -26.65 3.75 -1.42
C LEU A 518 -25.92 4.75 -2.30
N ARG A 519 -24.84 5.32 -1.78
CA ARG A 519 -23.92 6.16 -2.55
C ARG A 519 -22.48 5.85 -2.15
N GLY A 520 -21.56 6.03 -3.08
CA GLY A 520 -20.14 5.92 -2.80
C GLY A 520 -19.31 6.80 -3.71
N GLN A 521 -18.20 7.31 -3.17
CA GLN A 521 -17.18 8.02 -3.95
C GLN A 521 -16.41 7.00 -4.79
N ILE A 522 -16.14 7.33 -6.05
CA ILE A 522 -15.24 6.54 -6.87
C ILE A 522 -13.81 6.93 -6.51
N ILE A 523 -13.00 5.94 -6.14
CA ILE A 523 -11.62 6.14 -5.71
C ILE A 523 -10.66 5.22 -6.48
N SER A 524 -9.48 5.74 -6.78
CA SER A 524 -8.36 4.96 -7.30
C SER A 524 -7.56 4.36 -6.13
N LEU A 525 -7.55 3.03 -6.03
CA LEU A 525 -6.73 2.31 -5.05
C LEU A 525 -5.36 1.98 -5.65
N PRO A 526 -4.26 2.42 -5.01
CA PRO A 526 -2.91 2.10 -5.50
C PRO A 526 -2.65 0.60 -5.55
N TYR A 527 -1.91 0.13 -6.57
CA TYR A 527 -1.53 -1.28 -6.75
C TYR A 527 -0.97 -1.92 -5.48
N SER A 528 -1.66 -2.90 -4.85
CA SER A 528 -1.10 -3.58 -3.66
C SER A 528 -0.25 -4.81 -3.95
N GLY A 529 -0.15 -5.25 -5.20
CA GLY A 529 0.39 -6.58 -5.53
C GLY A 529 -0.58 -7.72 -5.29
N LEU A 530 -1.81 -7.45 -4.85
CA LEU A 530 -2.87 -8.44 -4.67
C LEU A 530 -3.67 -8.58 -5.97
N LEU A 531 -3.43 -9.66 -6.72
CA LEU A 531 -4.08 -9.89 -8.02
C LEU A 531 -5.61 -10.01 -7.93
N ALA A 532 -6.15 -10.45 -6.79
CA ALA A 532 -7.59 -10.59 -6.58
C ALA A 532 -8.37 -9.30 -6.86
N ARG A 533 -7.75 -8.11 -6.70
CA ARG A 533 -8.42 -6.85 -7.07
C ARG A 533 -8.72 -6.73 -8.57
N TYR A 534 -7.90 -7.32 -9.43
CA TYR A 534 -8.02 -7.22 -10.88
C TYR A 534 -8.90 -8.33 -11.46
N THR A 535 -8.89 -9.51 -10.85
CA THR A 535 -9.60 -10.68 -11.39
C THR A 535 -11.02 -10.85 -10.84
N GLU A 536 -11.29 -10.33 -9.64
CA GLU A 536 -12.53 -10.64 -8.91
C GLU A 536 -13.26 -9.37 -8.46
N MET A 537 -14.56 -9.51 -8.19
CA MET A 537 -15.33 -8.51 -7.45
C MET A 537 -15.02 -8.64 -5.95
N PRO A 538 -15.01 -7.53 -5.19
CA PRO A 538 -14.76 -7.58 -3.76
C PRO A 538 -15.83 -8.39 -3.02
N VAL A 539 -15.42 -9.00 -1.91
CA VAL A 539 -16.34 -9.47 -0.89
C VAL A 539 -17.00 -8.25 -0.24
N ALA A 540 -18.32 -8.12 -0.43
CA ALA A 540 -19.08 -7.04 0.15
C ALA A 540 -19.32 -7.28 1.65
N LEU A 541 -19.02 -6.28 2.47
CA LEU A 541 -19.20 -6.27 3.92
C LEU A 541 -20.42 -5.43 4.25
N ALA A 542 -21.47 -6.07 4.76
CA ALA A 542 -22.76 -5.45 5.03
C ALA A 542 -23.19 -5.67 6.49
N GLY A 543 -23.88 -4.68 7.06
CA GLY A 543 -24.50 -4.83 8.38
C GLY A 543 -25.61 -5.88 8.39
N GLN A 544 -26.32 -6.03 7.27
CA GLN A 544 -27.39 -7.02 7.11
C GLN A 544 -26.89 -8.48 7.16
N LEU A 545 -25.59 -8.71 6.96
CA LEU A 545 -24.95 -10.04 7.05
C LEU A 545 -24.43 -10.37 8.45
N VAL A 546 -24.47 -9.42 9.39
CA VAL A 546 -24.12 -9.67 10.79
C VAL A 546 -25.23 -10.52 11.43
N SER A 547 -24.89 -11.32 12.45
CA SER A 547 -25.86 -12.14 13.19
C SER A 547 -25.88 -11.72 14.66
N PRO A 548 -26.99 -11.12 15.16
CA PRO A 548 -28.17 -10.68 14.41
C PRO A 548 -27.86 -9.49 13.47
N PRO A 549 -28.70 -9.22 12.44
CA PRO A 549 -28.49 -8.13 11.49
C PRO A 549 -28.33 -6.76 12.16
N VAL A 550 -27.38 -5.98 11.67
CA VAL A 550 -27.09 -4.63 12.17
C VAL A 550 -27.46 -3.60 11.11
N HIS A 551 -28.37 -2.71 11.47
CA HIS A 551 -28.78 -1.57 10.66
C HIS A 551 -27.76 -0.42 10.79
N SER A 552 -26.56 -0.63 10.24
CA SER A 552 -25.55 0.43 10.07
C SER A 552 -25.67 1.06 8.68
N GLY A 553 -25.26 2.32 8.58
CA GLY A 553 -25.04 2.97 7.28
C GLY A 553 -23.66 2.66 6.70
N ALA A 554 -22.79 2.00 7.46
CA ALA A 554 -21.45 1.64 7.04
C ALA A 554 -21.43 0.43 6.10
N GLY A 555 -20.42 0.39 5.24
CA GLY A 555 -20.18 -0.72 4.32
C GLY A 555 -18.69 -0.91 4.09
N GLY A 556 -18.31 -2.01 3.45
CA GLY A 556 -16.92 -2.26 3.12
C GLY A 556 -16.73 -3.28 2.02
N HIS A 557 -15.53 -3.30 1.48
CA HIS A 557 -15.03 -4.28 0.53
C HIS A 557 -13.84 -5.02 1.12
N ALA A 558 -13.70 -6.28 0.76
CA ALA A 558 -12.49 -7.02 1.03
C ALA A 558 -12.06 -7.87 -0.17
N TRP A 559 -10.75 -7.91 -0.41
CA TRP A 559 -10.11 -8.84 -1.32
C TRP A 559 -9.20 -9.74 -0.52
N LEU A 560 -9.28 -11.04 -0.78
CA LEU A 560 -8.50 -12.04 -0.09
C LEU A 560 -7.99 -13.06 -1.10
N SER A 561 -6.73 -13.46 -0.99
CA SER A 561 -6.19 -14.56 -1.79
C SER A 561 -5.15 -15.35 -1.01
N LEU A 562 -5.02 -16.64 -1.32
CA LEU A 562 -3.96 -17.49 -0.79
C LEU A 562 -2.79 -17.51 -1.80
N ASP A 563 -1.57 -17.36 -1.30
CA ASP A 563 -0.37 -17.57 -2.12
C ASP A 563 0.03 -19.06 -2.21
N GLU A 564 1.08 -19.36 -2.96
CA GLU A 564 1.59 -20.74 -3.13
C GLU A 564 2.05 -21.39 -1.80
N HIS A 565 2.33 -20.59 -0.78
CA HIS A 565 2.71 -21.03 0.56
C HIS A 565 1.51 -21.07 1.51
N CYS A 566 0.29 -20.90 0.98
CA CYS A 566 -0.95 -20.83 1.76
C CYS A 566 -0.99 -19.69 2.78
N HIS A 567 -0.24 -18.61 2.57
CA HIS A 567 -0.44 -17.39 3.33
C HIS A 567 -1.62 -16.61 2.74
N LEU A 568 -2.48 -16.09 3.61
CA LEU A 568 -3.61 -15.27 3.22
C LEU A 568 -3.19 -13.81 3.13
N HIS A 569 -3.19 -13.30 1.92
CA HIS A 569 -3.09 -11.87 1.65
C HIS A 569 -4.50 -11.31 1.69
N TYR A 570 -4.68 -10.22 2.42
CA TYR A 570 -5.97 -9.55 2.51
C TYR A 570 -5.82 -8.05 2.44
N GLU A 571 -6.87 -7.44 1.92
CA GLU A 571 -7.06 -6.02 1.88
C GLU A 571 -8.53 -5.68 2.08
N ILE A 572 -8.79 -4.68 2.91
CA ILE A 572 -10.11 -4.30 3.36
C ILE A 572 -10.20 -2.78 3.25
N SER A 573 -11.26 -2.29 2.62
CA SER A 573 -11.61 -0.88 2.51
C SER A 573 -13.00 -0.68 3.07
N VAL A 574 -13.18 0.33 3.93
CA VAL A 574 -14.45 0.58 4.64
C VAL A 574 -14.90 2.03 4.45
N ALA A 575 -16.22 2.23 4.36
CA ALA A 575 -16.86 3.52 4.19
C ALA A 575 -18.02 3.67 5.21
N GLY A 576 -18.45 4.91 5.45
CA GLY A 576 -19.57 5.19 6.35
C GLY A 576 -19.31 4.97 7.85
N LEU A 577 -18.05 4.76 8.26
CA LEU A 577 -17.64 4.57 9.65
C LEU A 577 -17.27 5.93 10.31
N GLY A 578 -18.27 6.73 10.69
CA GLY A 578 -18.03 8.01 11.38
C GLY A 578 -19.27 8.90 11.49
N ARG A 579 -19.30 9.80 12.49
CA ARG A 579 -20.37 10.81 12.59
C ARG A 579 -20.05 11.99 11.65
N PRO A 580 -20.98 12.44 10.80
CA PRO A 580 -20.76 13.56 9.88
C PRO A 580 -20.64 14.96 10.55
N ASN A 581 -20.74 15.05 11.89
CA ASN A 581 -20.87 16.33 12.61
C ASN A 581 -19.64 16.84 13.35
N ASP A 582 -18.55 16.07 13.45
CA ASP A 582 -17.28 16.62 13.94
C ASP A 582 -16.40 16.88 12.73
N GLY A 583 -16.21 18.15 12.37
CA GLY A 583 -15.28 18.61 11.34
C GLY A 583 -13.80 18.35 11.66
N THR A 584 -13.50 17.32 12.46
CA THR A 584 -12.15 16.82 12.72
C THR A 584 -11.88 15.64 11.79
N VAL A 585 -11.11 15.96 10.75
CA VAL A 585 -10.51 15.02 9.80
C VAL A 585 -9.77 13.91 10.55
N SER A 586 -10.09 12.65 10.23
CA SER A 586 -9.35 11.43 10.62
C SER A 586 -9.26 11.11 12.13
N ALA A 587 -10.37 10.72 12.75
CA ALA A 587 -10.28 9.77 13.85
C ALA A 587 -9.90 8.40 13.26
N HIS A 588 -8.69 7.90 13.55
CA HIS A 588 -8.29 6.54 13.18
C HIS A 588 -9.40 5.57 13.60
N ILE A 589 -9.93 4.80 12.65
CA ILE A 589 -10.98 3.83 12.95
C ILE A 589 -10.42 2.84 13.97
N HIS A 590 -10.97 2.86 15.19
CA HIS A 590 -10.72 1.83 16.20
C HIS A 590 -11.59 0.61 15.89
N GLY A 591 -11.33 0.03 14.73
CA GLY A 591 -12.00 -1.13 14.18
C GLY A 591 -11.08 -2.34 14.18
N VAL A 592 -11.68 -3.51 14.34
CA VAL A 592 -10.99 -4.79 14.35
C VAL A 592 -11.61 -5.67 13.27
N ALA A 593 -10.78 -6.23 12.41
CA ALA A 593 -11.21 -7.22 11.43
C ALA A 593 -10.87 -8.63 11.91
N GLU A 594 -11.82 -9.55 11.80
CA GLU A 594 -11.69 -10.95 12.21
C GLU A 594 -12.16 -11.87 11.08
N LEU A 595 -11.38 -12.92 10.81
CA LEU A 595 -11.79 -14.04 9.98
C LEU A 595 -12.25 -15.19 10.88
N GLY A 596 -13.40 -15.79 10.60
CA GLY A 596 -13.95 -16.87 11.41
C GLY A 596 -14.88 -17.81 10.66
N GLU A 597 -15.38 -18.83 11.37
CA GLU A 597 -16.30 -19.85 10.86
C GLU A 597 -17.77 -19.51 11.13
N MET A 598 -18.63 -19.72 10.13
CA MET A 598 -20.08 -19.77 10.31
C MET A 598 -20.52 -21.11 10.90
N GLY A 599 -21.02 -21.14 12.14
CA GLY A 599 -21.46 -22.39 12.78
C GLY A 599 -21.99 -22.24 14.21
N THR A 600 -22.41 -23.36 14.82
CA THR A 600 -23.01 -23.42 16.19
C THR A 600 -22.02 -23.16 17.32
N ARG A 601 -20.71 -23.10 17.04
CA ARG A 601 -19.64 -22.70 17.98
C ARG A 601 -18.82 -21.52 17.43
N PRO A 602 -19.39 -20.30 17.33
CA PRO A 602 -18.82 -19.15 16.61
C PRO A 602 -17.53 -18.53 17.20
N HIS A 603 -16.75 -19.26 17.99
CA HIS A 603 -15.56 -18.78 18.70
C HIS A 603 -14.36 -19.75 18.69
N GLN A 604 -14.46 -20.91 18.04
CA GLN A 604 -13.40 -21.92 18.13
C GLN A 604 -12.22 -21.63 17.18
N HIS A 605 -12.51 -21.14 15.97
CA HIS A 605 -11.52 -20.85 14.93
C HIS A 605 -11.67 -19.39 14.47
N LYS A 606 -11.06 -18.46 15.23
CA LYS A 606 -11.05 -17.03 14.90
C LYS A 606 -9.63 -16.53 14.73
N ARG A 607 -9.40 -15.77 13.66
CA ARG A 607 -8.12 -15.12 13.37
C ARG A 607 -8.30 -13.60 13.34
N LEU A 608 -7.62 -12.93 14.26
CA LEU A 608 -7.52 -11.48 14.29
C LEU A 608 -6.64 -10.98 13.14
N LEU A 609 -7.12 -9.99 12.39
CA LEU A 609 -6.34 -9.32 11.35
C LEU A 609 -5.71 -8.03 11.90
N LYS A 610 -4.81 -7.41 11.13
CA LYS A 610 -4.20 -6.14 11.51
C LYS A 610 -5.28 -5.05 11.59
N GLY A 611 -5.08 -4.11 12.51
CA GLY A 611 -5.96 -2.97 12.69
C GLY A 611 -6.00 -2.04 11.47
N PHE A 612 -7.06 -1.25 11.41
CA PHE A 612 -7.26 -0.26 10.36
C PHE A 612 -6.32 0.94 10.52
N TYR A 613 -5.83 1.43 9.40
CA TYR A 613 -5.19 2.74 9.28
C TYR A 613 -6.12 3.62 8.46
N SER A 614 -6.76 4.60 9.10
CA SER A 614 -7.87 5.34 8.48
C SER A 614 -9.00 4.36 8.11
N THR A 615 -9.34 4.27 6.82
CA THR A 615 -10.42 3.46 6.23
C THR A 615 -9.94 2.18 5.56
N GLU A 616 -8.67 1.80 5.74
CA GLU A 616 -8.07 0.65 5.06
C GLU A 616 -7.31 -0.26 6.04
N ALA A 617 -7.40 -1.57 5.83
CA ALA A 617 -6.58 -2.57 6.50
C ALA A 617 -6.01 -3.53 5.45
N GLN A 618 -4.71 -3.81 5.52
CA GLN A 618 -4.05 -4.75 4.62
C GLN A 618 -2.97 -5.54 5.35
N GLY A 619 -2.72 -6.77 4.91
CA GLY A 619 -1.67 -7.58 5.48
C GLY A 619 -1.58 -8.99 4.92
N VAL A 620 -0.66 -9.74 5.50
CA VAL A 620 -0.45 -11.16 5.23
C VAL A 620 -0.60 -11.91 6.54
N VAL A 621 -1.48 -12.90 6.56
CA VAL A 621 -1.60 -13.85 7.66
C VAL A 621 -0.85 -15.12 7.29
N LYS A 622 0.16 -15.44 8.10
CA LYS A 622 0.85 -16.73 8.05
C LYS A 622 0.18 -17.72 9.02
N ASP A 623 0.40 -19.00 8.78
CA ASP A 623 -0.01 -20.10 9.67
C ASP A 623 -1.51 -20.07 9.99
N LEU A 624 -2.35 -20.22 8.96
CA LEU A 624 -3.78 -20.39 9.14
C LEU A 624 -4.10 -21.80 9.60
N ASP A 625 -5.03 -21.90 10.55
CA ASP A 625 -5.52 -23.18 11.06
C ASP A 625 -6.12 -24.02 9.91
N ALA A 626 -5.91 -25.35 9.95
CA ALA A 626 -6.43 -26.27 8.93
C ALA A 626 -7.95 -26.15 8.77
N ASP A 627 -8.67 -26.03 9.89
CA ASP A 627 -10.12 -25.88 9.90
C ASP A 627 -10.54 -24.59 9.20
N LEU A 628 -9.82 -23.49 9.42
CA LEU A 628 -10.11 -22.21 8.78
C LEU A 628 -9.82 -22.24 7.27
N LEU A 629 -8.74 -22.90 6.85
CA LEU A 629 -8.45 -23.15 5.43
C LEU A 629 -9.57 -23.98 4.76
N GLN A 630 -10.09 -24.98 5.47
CA GLN A 630 -11.22 -25.78 5.01
C GLN A 630 -12.50 -24.95 4.90
N HIS A 631 -12.79 -24.08 5.88
CA HIS A 631 -13.94 -23.17 5.79
C HIS A 631 -13.82 -22.16 4.66
N LEU A 632 -12.61 -21.67 4.37
CA LEU A 632 -12.35 -20.85 3.19
C LEU A 632 -12.63 -21.64 1.90
N ALA A 633 -12.17 -22.90 1.81
CA ALA A 633 -12.40 -23.77 0.66
C ALA A 633 -13.89 -24.11 0.46
N GLN A 634 -14.65 -24.30 1.54
CA GLN A 634 -16.08 -24.63 1.51
C GLN A 634 -16.97 -23.38 1.40
N GLY A 635 -16.40 -22.19 1.58
CA GLY A 635 -17.15 -20.94 1.62
C GLY A 635 -18.04 -20.81 2.86
N THR A 636 -17.68 -21.43 3.98
CA THR A 636 -18.36 -21.26 5.27
C THR A 636 -17.61 -20.30 6.20
N ALA A 637 -16.54 -19.65 5.70
CA ALA A 637 -15.83 -18.61 6.41
C ALA A 637 -16.54 -17.25 6.26
N PHE A 638 -16.34 -16.37 7.23
CA PHE A 638 -16.77 -14.98 7.18
C PHE A 638 -15.63 -14.04 7.57
N LEU A 639 -15.65 -12.84 7.01
CA LEU A 639 -14.88 -11.70 7.46
C LEU A 639 -15.83 -10.73 8.17
N GLN A 640 -15.50 -10.33 9.39
CA GLN A 640 -16.28 -9.36 10.15
C GLN A 640 -15.42 -8.19 10.57
N VAL A 641 -15.97 -6.98 10.44
CA VAL A 641 -15.39 -5.76 11.00
C VAL A 641 -16.25 -5.32 12.17
N SER A 642 -15.63 -5.19 13.34
CA SER A 642 -16.24 -4.71 14.58
C SER A 642 -15.68 -3.33 14.93
N THR A 643 -16.52 -2.45 15.46
CA THR A 643 -16.12 -1.12 15.92
C THR A 643 -16.48 -0.91 17.38
N LYS A 644 -16.02 0.21 17.97
CA LYS A 644 -16.41 0.59 19.34
C LYS A 644 -17.94 0.74 19.50
N ALA A 645 -18.64 1.20 18.46
CA ALA A 645 -20.09 1.35 18.48
C ALA A 645 -20.81 0.00 18.33
N HIS A 646 -20.22 -0.92 17.57
CA HIS A 646 -20.77 -2.25 17.30
C HIS A 646 -19.73 -3.34 17.61
N PRO A 647 -19.48 -3.65 18.90
CA PRO A 647 -18.41 -4.57 19.32
C PRO A 647 -18.66 -6.03 18.86
N ASN A 648 -19.93 -6.39 18.64
CA ASN A 648 -20.32 -7.72 18.16
C ASN A 648 -20.29 -7.85 16.63
N GLY A 649 -19.82 -6.82 15.92
CA GLY A 649 -19.77 -6.73 14.46
C GLY A 649 -20.63 -5.59 13.96
N GLU A 650 -20.04 -4.71 13.14
CA GLU A 650 -20.77 -3.67 12.42
C GLU A 650 -21.15 -4.13 11.01
N MET A 651 -20.25 -4.86 10.37
CA MET A 651 -20.43 -5.41 9.02
C MET A 651 -19.75 -6.78 8.90
N ARG A 652 -20.33 -7.66 8.11
CA ARG A 652 -19.82 -9.01 7.83
C ARG A 652 -19.90 -9.30 6.33
N GLY A 653 -19.03 -10.14 5.80
CA GLY A 653 -19.13 -10.70 4.45
C GLY A 653 -18.72 -12.17 4.44
N ARG A 654 -19.32 -12.95 3.53
CA ARG A 654 -19.00 -14.36 3.33
C ARG A 654 -17.74 -14.48 2.48
N VAL A 655 -16.80 -15.31 2.90
CA VAL A 655 -15.52 -15.49 2.20
C VAL A 655 -15.44 -16.93 1.67
N HIS A 656 -15.15 -17.05 0.37
CA HIS A 656 -14.92 -18.32 -0.29
C HIS A 656 -13.67 -18.22 -1.16
N ILE A 657 -12.66 -19.02 -0.84
CA ILE A 657 -11.40 -19.11 -1.58
C ILE A 657 -11.13 -20.59 -1.83
N PRO A 658 -11.46 -21.12 -3.02
CA PRO A 658 -11.12 -22.48 -3.40
C PRO A 658 -9.63 -22.73 -3.19
N ASN A 659 -9.29 -23.74 -2.38
CA ASN A 659 -7.90 -24.04 -2.07
C ASN A 659 -7.71 -25.53 -1.73
N GLN A 660 -6.48 -26.00 -1.88
CA GLN A 660 -6.03 -27.34 -1.51
C GLN A 660 -4.96 -27.25 -0.39
N CYS A 661 -5.05 -26.21 0.43
CA CYS A 661 -4.06 -25.93 1.47
C CYS A 661 -4.29 -26.82 2.68
N HIS A 662 -3.19 -27.34 3.25
CA HIS A 662 -3.19 -28.07 4.52
C HIS A 662 -2.32 -27.33 5.55
N ALA A 663 -2.64 -27.45 6.84
CA ALA A 663 -1.82 -26.84 7.89
C ALA A 663 -0.39 -27.40 7.87
N GLY A 664 0.60 -26.52 7.87
CA GLY A 664 2.02 -26.90 7.77
C GLY A 664 2.65 -26.75 6.38
N GLY A 665 1.93 -26.20 5.40
CA GLY A 665 2.53 -25.58 4.21
C GLY A 665 3.38 -26.51 3.34
N THR A 666 2.75 -27.39 2.58
CA THR A 666 3.32 -27.85 1.30
C THR A 666 2.21 -28.41 0.42
N ARG A 667 2.08 -27.86 -0.79
CA ARG A 667 1.30 -28.46 -1.86
C ARG A 667 2.04 -29.73 -2.32
N LEU A 668 1.60 -30.90 -1.86
CA LEU A 668 2.05 -32.15 -2.45
C LEU A 668 1.45 -32.22 -3.87
N ALA A 669 2.31 -32.34 -4.88
CA ALA A 669 1.87 -32.55 -6.26
C ALA A 669 1.04 -33.84 -6.36
N PRO A 670 0.00 -33.90 -7.21
CA PRO A 670 -0.87 -35.07 -7.29
C PRO A 670 -0.15 -36.18 -8.06
N GLY A 671 0.31 -37.19 -7.34
CA GLY A 671 0.89 -38.38 -7.95
C GLY A 671 1.67 -39.24 -7.00
N GLU A 672 1.06 -39.72 -5.91
CA GLU A 672 1.48 -40.97 -5.28
C GLU A 672 0.36 -41.48 -4.35
N SER A 673 -0.18 -42.64 -4.73
CA SER A 673 -1.28 -43.34 -4.08
C SER A 673 -0.90 -43.90 -2.71
N LEU A 674 -1.87 -43.82 -1.80
CA LEU A 674 -1.93 -44.41 -0.46
C LEU A 674 -1.26 -45.79 -0.33
N GLY A 675 -0.16 -45.84 0.41
CA GLY A 675 0.30 -47.02 1.13
C GLY A 675 0.08 -46.80 2.62
N GLN A 676 -0.85 -47.54 3.21
CA GLN A 676 -1.09 -47.61 4.65
C GLN A 676 0.22 -47.92 5.40
N ALA A 677 0.61 -47.05 6.34
CA ALA A 677 1.55 -47.43 7.39
C ALA A 677 1.27 -46.61 8.65
N GLU A 678 1.04 -47.34 9.72
CA GLU A 678 0.65 -46.91 11.04
C GLU A 678 1.67 -45.92 11.65
N LEU A 679 1.17 -44.81 12.17
CA LEU A 679 1.95 -43.84 12.93
C LEU A 679 2.23 -44.39 14.33
N SER A 680 3.41 -44.98 14.53
CA SER A 680 3.97 -45.23 15.87
C SER A 680 5.33 -44.53 16.04
N GLU A 681 5.38 -43.59 17.01
CA GLU A 681 6.48 -43.08 17.88
C GLU A 681 7.95 -42.98 17.43
N SER A 682 8.33 -43.40 16.23
CA SER A 682 9.73 -43.48 15.77
C SER A 682 10.29 -42.18 15.17
N THR A 683 9.44 -41.20 14.84
CA THR A 683 9.87 -39.96 14.15
C THR A 683 10.55 -38.97 15.10
N ARG A 684 10.13 -38.92 16.38
CA ARG A 684 10.74 -38.01 17.38
C ARG A 684 12.18 -38.37 17.74
N THR A 685 12.53 -39.66 17.68
CA THR A 685 13.89 -40.15 17.97
C THR A 685 14.85 -39.99 16.80
N ARG A 686 14.36 -40.08 15.55
CA ARG A 686 15.17 -39.83 14.35
C ARG A 686 15.59 -38.36 14.21
N ASP A 687 14.69 -37.41 14.49
CA ASP A 687 14.99 -35.96 14.44
C ASP A 687 16.01 -35.53 15.50
N LEU A 688 15.95 -36.09 16.71
CA LEU A 688 16.89 -35.78 17.80
C LEU A 688 18.31 -36.30 17.52
N GLU A 689 18.45 -37.48 16.92
CA GLU A 689 19.76 -38.04 16.53
C GLU A 689 20.38 -37.31 15.33
N GLN A 690 19.56 -36.77 14.42
CA GLN A 690 20.01 -35.88 13.35
C GLN A 690 20.43 -34.50 13.89
N LEU A 691 19.68 -33.92 14.83
CA LEU A 691 20.04 -32.63 15.45
C LEU A 691 21.37 -32.69 16.22
N LYS A 692 21.64 -33.80 16.92
CA LYS A 692 22.93 -34.00 17.63
C LYS A 692 24.14 -34.07 16.70
N LYS A 693 23.93 -34.45 15.43
CA LYS A 693 24.97 -34.56 14.40
C LYS A 693 25.17 -33.27 13.61
N ASP A 694 24.25 -32.31 13.72
CA ASP A 694 24.36 -31.01 13.05
C ASP A 694 25.40 -30.12 13.78
N PRO A 695 26.51 -29.72 13.12
CA PRO A 695 27.54 -28.86 13.71
C PRO A 695 27.02 -27.45 14.06
N ASN A 696 25.91 -27.01 13.48
CA ASN A 696 25.30 -25.70 13.75
C ASN A 696 24.23 -25.76 14.86
N SER A 697 23.96 -26.94 15.43
CA SER A 697 23.07 -27.06 16.59
C SER A 697 23.73 -26.51 17.86
N CYS A 698 22.92 -25.96 18.76
CA CYS A 698 23.38 -25.50 20.06
C CYS A 698 22.82 -26.38 21.16
N PHE A 699 23.62 -26.61 22.20
CA PHE A 699 23.20 -27.37 23.37
C PHE A 699 23.00 -26.43 24.56
N PHE A 700 21.79 -26.39 25.11
CA PHE A 700 21.44 -25.54 26.25
C PHE A 700 20.42 -26.25 27.15
N GLU A 701 20.63 -26.20 28.47
CA GLU A 701 19.72 -26.78 29.48
C GLU A 701 19.33 -28.25 29.21
N GLY A 702 20.29 -29.07 28.75
CA GLY A 702 20.05 -30.49 28.51
C GLY A 702 19.35 -30.82 27.18
N GLN A 703 19.09 -29.83 26.32
CA GLN A 703 18.41 -30.02 25.03
C GLN A 703 19.24 -29.48 23.86
N HIS A 704 19.23 -30.22 22.73
CA HIS A 704 19.75 -29.71 21.46
C HIS A 704 18.70 -28.83 20.79
N ARG A 705 19.15 -27.69 20.28
CA ARG A 705 18.35 -26.67 19.59
C ARG A 705 18.92 -26.48 18.20
N ALA A 706 18.05 -26.40 17.19
CA ALA A 706 18.47 -26.15 15.82
C ALA A 706 18.92 -24.69 15.64
N HIS A 707 19.78 -24.44 14.66
CA HIS A 707 20.25 -23.10 14.33
C HIS A 707 19.10 -22.16 13.98
N GLY A 708 19.13 -20.92 14.49
CA GLY A 708 18.09 -19.91 14.30
C GLY A 708 16.89 -20.01 15.25
N THR A 709 16.83 -21.04 16.11
CA THR A 709 15.70 -21.21 17.05
C THR A 709 15.81 -20.27 18.24
N ARG A 710 14.67 -19.71 18.67
CA ARG A 710 14.57 -18.85 19.85
C ARG A 710 13.63 -19.48 20.88
N TRP A 711 14.04 -19.52 22.13
CA TRP A 711 13.24 -20.08 23.23
C TRP A 711 13.43 -19.29 24.51
N ALA A 712 12.47 -19.40 25.43
CA ALA A 712 12.65 -18.91 26.79
C ALA A 712 13.35 -19.99 27.64
N PRO A 713 14.44 -19.67 28.35
CA PRO A 713 15.19 -20.65 29.13
C PRO A 713 14.40 -21.10 30.36
N ASP A 714 14.70 -22.30 30.87
CA ASP A 714 13.99 -22.88 32.00
C ASP A 714 14.20 -22.08 33.30
N TYR A 715 15.36 -21.44 33.47
CA TYR A 715 15.63 -20.58 34.63
C TYR A 715 14.85 -19.25 34.64
N ASP A 716 14.42 -18.74 33.47
CA ASP A 716 13.67 -17.48 33.37
C ASP A 716 12.77 -17.48 32.12
N LYS A 717 11.67 -18.24 32.22
CA LYS A 717 10.69 -18.42 31.14
C LYS A 717 9.95 -17.15 30.72
N LYS A 718 10.08 -16.06 31.47
CA LYS A 718 9.28 -14.85 31.31
C LYS A 718 10.08 -13.68 30.76
N CYS A 719 11.33 -13.50 31.22
CA CYS A 719 12.08 -12.28 30.98
C CYS A 719 13.42 -12.47 30.28
N SER A 720 13.76 -13.71 29.94
CA SER A 720 14.96 -14.01 29.16
C SER A 720 14.57 -14.73 27.87
N ILE A 721 15.26 -14.41 26.78
CA ILE A 721 15.14 -15.13 25.52
C ILE A 721 16.52 -15.58 25.06
N CYS A 722 16.63 -16.86 24.76
CA CYS A 722 17.83 -17.49 24.24
C CYS A 722 17.67 -17.77 22.75
N SER A 723 18.79 -17.70 22.04
CA SER A 723 18.86 -18.01 20.61
C SER A 723 20.05 -18.92 20.34
N CYS A 724 19.81 -19.86 19.43
CA CYS A 724 20.78 -20.59 18.63
C CYS A 724 20.65 -20.07 17.18
#